data_AF-A0A4V0E891-F1
#
_entry.id   AF-A0A4V0E891-F1
#
_cell.length_a   1.000
_cell.length_b   1.000
_cell.length_c   1.000
_cell.angle_alpha   90.00
_cell.angle_beta   90.00
_cell.angle_gamma   90.00
#
_symmetry.space_group_name_H-M   'P 1'
#
loop_
_entity.id
_entity.type
_entity.pdbx_description
1 polymer ?
#
loop_
_entity_poly.entity_id
_entity_poly.type
_entity_poly.pdbx_seq_one_letter_code
_entity_poly.pdbx_strand_id
1 'polypeptide(L)'
;MVKEMLDLNFKGRWRKYQKQVLDRFQDYQADGHVHLVAAPGSGKTTIGIELIARFGNPALILVPTVTIREQWVDRIQDAFLEDGQRLSDLVSQNLKEMKALTIVTYQAFHSAMNQLQSQEDSESEDFVGFDLLASLRAQKVATLCLDECHHLRNEWWKSLESFRKQYGPLQVISLTATPPYDSEPELWERYIRMCGEIDQEITVPELVKEDTLCPHQDFVYICSPTAEESEHLRQFEDRKWEYIHQLLVNPDFQALVSGSKVLKGDISSDVLLEDPKYLSAILIYMHSQGLTIPDSLENLLGAKRLPQVNSYWLELLLQSVLYQTPDWYEDSNGFREKLESELKARGLIEQRQVSLVKSKSRDKILNQSLGKLSGIADIFLTEYKSMGQDLRQLVLADYIRKDFATYLGDNQATISQLGVLPYFESIRRKAQEHEIPVSLAVLSGSVVILPTNAAAELKELLPQVHLSFSSIGQLDQEDYVQVGFPSTAKGIVGAVTELFQRGRIQVLVGTKSLLGEGWDAPCVNSLILGSFVGSFMLSNQMRGRAIRIWPGHPEKTSNIWHLVAVQAQAFITLPGEEPRPESNQDLQTLSRRMEHFLGLAYNQESIETGLDRLDFPKPPFKKKQIREYNERIKMLSKDRAGLRKKWYDSLVVADQFEIVTEVATQKQKIPIMLQFDALKWVRMSLLLLAVDLLVLLFRLRLIGVWWLTAACLLFLAFASWRYLRYKSPYKRLQSLGEQIRKALLDSGHLTDDQSRVQVEEDKENYLVFSYLKGGSMRDKELFAQTVGEFFAPVDNQRYLLKTEKVRQGQSPYYVVPSLFDKRKEDAQKFLNFLMPTIGRYHLVYTRTEAGRKILLEARIKALSNKNDRILTKKKVKSRLE
;
A
#
# COMPACT_ATOMS: atom_id res chain seq x y z
N MET A 1 -42.88 18.96 2.43
CA MET A 1 -42.78 18.97 0.95
C MET A 1 -41.74 20.00 0.56
N VAL A 2 -40.49 19.58 0.39
CA VAL A 2 -39.42 20.42 -0.18
C VAL A 2 -39.64 20.41 -1.69
N LYS A 3 -39.77 21.58 -2.30
CA LYS A 3 -39.93 21.72 -3.75
C LYS A 3 -38.58 21.31 -4.37
N GLU A 4 -38.54 20.24 -5.15
CA GLU A 4 -37.35 19.78 -5.87
C GLU A 4 -36.87 20.90 -6.81
N MET A 5 -35.79 21.59 -6.43
CA MET A 5 -35.15 22.63 -7.26
C MET A 5 -34.27 22.03 -8.36
N LEU A 6 -33.85 20.78 -8.17
CA LEU A 6 -33.07 19.97 -9.08
C LEU A 6 -33.95 18.77 -9.45
N ASP A 7 -34.75 18.91 -10.51
CA ASP A 7 -35.66 17.87 -11.02
C ASP A 7 -34.84 16.74 -11.71
N LEU A 8 -34.08 16.00 -10.89
CA LEU A 8 -33.17 14.93 -11.30
C LEU A 8 -33.64 13.60 -10.72
N ASN A 9 -34.15 12.73 -11.59
CA ASN A 9 -34.68 11.44 -11.19
C ASN A 9 -33.85 10.31 -11.79
N PHE A 10 -33.29 9.44 -10.94
CA PHE A 10 -32.53 8.30 -11.43
C PHE A 10 -33.44 7.34 -12.21
N LYS A 11 -33.16 7.14 -13.50
CA LYS A 11 -33.93 6.25 -14.39
C LYS A 11 -33.65 4.75 -14.16
N GLY A 12 -32.62 4.42 -13.40
CA GLY A 12 -32.19 3.05 -13.17
C GLY A 12 -32.79 2.39 -11.92
N ARG A 13 -32.27 1.21 -11.56
CA ARG A 13 -32.60 0.52 -10.31
C ARG A 13 -31.43 0.61 -9.34
N TRP A 14 -31.72 1.00 -8.11
CA TRP A 14 -30.73 1.01 -7.03
C TRP A 14 -30.32 -0.41 -6.63
N ARG A 15 -29.02 -0.65 -6.56
CA ARG A 15 -28.46 -1.88 -5.99
C ARG A 15 -28.64 -1.89 -4.47
N LYS A 16 -28.57 -3.06 -3.84
CA LYS A 16 -28.83 -3.22 -2.40
C LYS A 16 -27.96 -2.29 -1.54
N TYR A 17 -26.65 -2.26 -1.77
CA TYR A 17 -25.73 -1.39 -1.03
C TYR A 17 -25.98 0.10 -1.31
N GLN A 18 -26.32 0.47 -2.55
CA GLN A 18 -26.63 1.87 -2.88
C GLN A 18 -27.89 2.32 -2.16
N LYS A 19 -28.93 1.47 -2.14
CA LYS A 19 -30.15 1.72 -1.40
C LYS A 19 -29.89 1.86 0.09
N GLN A 20 -29.05 1.02 0.69
CA GLN A 20 -28.66 1.14 2.10
C GLN A 20 -28.00 2.48 2.43
N VAL A 21 -27.13 2.99 1.54
CA VAL A 21 -26.54 4.33 1.69
C VAL A 21 -27.65 5.38 1.67
N LEU A 22 -28.55 5.31 0.68
CA LEU A 22 -29.62 6.28 0.46
C LEU A 22 -30.72 6.24 1.53
N ASP A 23 -31.01 5.08 2.11
CA ASP A 23 -32.02 4.91 3.17
C ASP A 23 -31.58 5.63 4.47
N ARG A 24 -30.28 5.88 4.65
CA ARG A 24 -29.69 6.64 5.78
C ARG A 24 -29.60 8.15 5.53
N PHE A 25 -30.21 8.66 4.46
CA PHE A 25 -30.11 10.08 4.09
C PHE A 25 -30.56 11.05 5.20
N GLN A 26 -31.50 10.64 6.06
CA GLN A 26 -31.95 11.49 7.17
C GLN A 26 -30.83 11.75 8.20
N ASP A 27 -29.98 10.77 8.46
CA ASP A 27 -28.84 10.90 9.38
C ASP A 27 -27.84 11.93 8.80
N TYR A 28 -27.51 11.77 7.52
CA TYR A 28 -26.64 12.68 6.78
C TYR A 28 -27.15 14.12 6.71
N GLN A 29 -28.47 14.27 6.58
CA GLN A 29 -29.10 15.59 6.53
C GLN A 29 -28.98 16.32 7.87
N ALA A 30 -29.04 15.59 8.99
CA ALA A 30 -28.85 16.15 10.33
C ALA A 30 -27.39 16.57 10.57
N ASP A 31 -26.43 15.75 10.10
CA ASP A 31 -24.99 15.98 10.29
C ASP A 31 -24.39 16.98 9.30
N GLY A 32 -25.10 17.28 8.20
CA GLY A 32 -24.67 18.23 7.17
C GLY A 32 -23.48 17.74 6.32
N HIS A 33 -23.11 16.46 6.42
CA HIS A 33 -22.08 15.86 5.59
C HIS A 33 -22.40 14.39 5.26
N VAL A 34 -21.82 13.93 4.15
CA VAL A 34 -21.81 12.53 3.71
C VAL A 34 -20.42 12.22 3.20
N HIS A 35 -19.80 11.18 3.74
CA HIS A 35 -18.52 10.69 3.27
C HIS A 35 -18.60 9.22 2.88
N LEU A 36 -18.62 8.99 1.57
CA LEU A 36 -18.70 7.67 0.98
C LEU A 36 -17.33 7.23 0.48
N VAL A 37 -16.80 6.18 1.09
CA VAL A 37 -15.68 5.42 0.55
C VAL A 37 -16.25 4.27 -0.28
N ALA A 38 -15.92 4.19 -1.56
CA ALA A 38 -16.41 3.08 -2.37
C ALA A 38 -15.41 2.68 -3.45
N ALA A 39 -15.19 1.37 -3.56
CA ALA A 39 -14.32 0.81 -4.57
C ALA A 39 -14.74 1.26 -6.00
N PRO A 40 -13.79 1.31 -6.96
CA PRO A 40 -14.11 1.64 -8.35
C PRO A 40 -15.23 0.75 -8.91
N GLY A 41 -16.15 1.32 -9.68
CA GLY A 41 -17.29 0.60 -10.28
C GLY A 41 -18.54 0.46 -9.38
N SER A 42 -18.49 0.88 -8.12
CA SER A 42 -19.64 0.95 -7.19
C SER A 42 -20.75 1.92 -7.61
N GLY A 43 -20.48 2.82 -8.57
CA GLY A 43 -21.42 3.88 -8.94
C GLY A 43 -21.41 5.09 -8.01
N LYS A 44 -20.24 5.44 -7.43
CA LYS A 44 -20.03 6.65 -6.60
C LYS A 44 -20.69 7.89 -7.18
N THR A 45 -20.44 8.19 -8.46
CA THR A 45 -21.01 9.34 -9.16
C THR A 45 -22.53 9.31 -9.16
N THR A 46 -23.15 8.15 -9.42
CA THR A 46 -24.61 7.99 -9.40
C THR A 46 -25.20 8.23 -8.00
N ILE A 47 -24.56 7.71 -6.95
CA ILE A 47 -24.97 7.97 -5.57
C ILE A 47 -24.79 9.47 -5.23
N GLY A 48 -23.67 10.07 -5.65
CA GLY A 48 -23.39 11.49 -5.44
C GLY A 48 -24.43 12.41 -6.06
N ILE A 49 -24.79 12.17 -7.33
CA ILE A 49 -25.84 12.94 -8.03
C ILE A 49 -27.19 12.82 -7.29
N GLU A 50 -27.55 11.61 -6.87
CA GLU A 50 -28.79 11.38 -6.11
C GLU A 50 -28.77 12.09 -4.74
N LEU A 51 -27.65 12.07 -4.02
CA LEU A 51 -27.51 12.80 -2.76
C LEU A 51 -27.66 14.31 -2.98
N ILE A 52 -27.05 14.85 -4.04
CA ILE A 52 -27.21 16.26 -4.43
C ILE A 52 -28.69 16.58 -4.72
N ALA A 53 -29.37 15.71 -5.48
CA ALA A 53 -30.79 15.87 -5.79
C ALA A 53 -31.66 15.87 -4.52
N ARG A 54 -31.42 14.95 -3.59
CA ARG A 54 -32.14 14.88 -2.29
C ARG A 54 -31.89 16.07 -1.38
N PHE A 55 -30.68 16.62 -1.38
CA PHE A 55 -30.40 17.87 -0.68
C PHE A 55 -31.14 19.05 -1.31
N GLY A 56 -31.33 19.03 -2.64
CA GLY A 56 -32.20 19.96 -3.36
C GLY A 56 -31.65 21.39 -3.50
N ASN A 57 -30.37 21.60 -3.23
CA ASN A 57 -29.71 22.91 -3.27
C ASN A 57 -28.74 23.03 -4.46
N PRO A 58 -28.49 24.24 -4.99
CA PRO A 58 -27.43 24.43 -5.98
C PRO A 58 -26.08 23.92 -5.48
N ALA A 59 -25.39 23.18 -6.33
CA ALA A 59 -24.21 22.40 -5.96
C ALA A 59 -22.98 22.76 -6.78
N LEU A 60 -21.85 22.85 -6.09
CA LEU A 60 -20.51 22.91 -6.70
C LEU A 60 -19.86 21.54 -6.57
N ILE A 61 -19.54 20.91 -7.71
CA ILE A 61 -18.87 19.61 -7.79
C ILE A 61 -17.43 19.82 -8.22
N LEU A 62 -16.48 19.40 -7.38
CA LEU A 62 -15.05 19.49 -7.64
C LEU A 62 -14.47 18.12 -7.98
N VAL A 63 -13.82 18.03 -9.13
CA VAL A 63 -13.25 16.78 -9.68
C VAL A 63 -11.75 16.92 -9.98
N PRO A 64 -10.98 15.83 -10.02
CA PRO A 64 -9.52 15.90 -10.22
C PRO A 64 -9.09 16.24 -11.65
N THR A 65 -9.86 15.85 -12.67
CA THR A 65 -9.47 16.02 -14.09
C THR A 65 -10.66 16.37 -14.98
N VAL A 66 -10.37 16.92 -16.17
CA VAL A 66 -11.38 17.24 -17.21
C VAL A 66 -12.14 15.98 -17.64
N THR A 67 -11.46 14.84 -17.80
CA THR A 67 -12.14 13.59 -18.19
C THR A 67 -13.16 13.13 -17.15
N ILE A 68 -12.87 13.32 -15.85
CA ILE A 68 -13.86 13.00 -14.81
C ILE A 68 -14.99 14.03 -14.80
N ARG A 69 -14.73 15.30 -15.09
CA ARG A 69 -15.78 16.32 -15.29
C ARG A 69 -16.74 15.89 -16.39
N GLU A 70 -16.24 15.46 -17.54
CA GLU A 70 -17.05 14.97 -18.66
C GLU A 70 -17.87 13.73 -18.25
N GLN A 71 -17.29 12.77 -17.52
CA GLN A 71 -18.02 11.60 -17.02
C GLN A 71 -19.20 11.95 -16.11
N TRP A 72 -19.05 12.98 -15.26
CA TRP A 72 -20.15 13.44 -14.42
C TRP A 72 -21.27 14.05 -15.27
N VAL A 73 -20.91 14.85 -16.27
CA VAL A 73 -21.86 15.47 -17.20
C VAL A 73 -22.62 14.40 -17.99
N ASP A 74 -21.91 13.45 -18.60
CA ASP A 74 -22.50 12.34 -19.36
C ASP A 74 -23.42 11.50 -18.47
N ARG A 75 -23.03 11.26 -17.21
CA ARG A 75 -23.85 10.49 -16.27
C ARG A 75 -25.16 11.20 -15.93
N ILE A 76 -25.14 12.52 -15.72
CA ILE A 76 -26.35 13.32 -15.46
C ILE A 76 -27.26 13.26 -16.69
N GLN A 77 -26.69 13.42 -17.88
CA GLN A 77 -27.41 13.34 -19.16
C GLN A 77 -28.08 11.99 -19.38
N ASP A 78 -27.35 10.90 -19.22
CA ASP A 78 -27.85 9.58 -19.58
C ASP A 78 -28.78 8.98 -18.53
N ALA A 79 -28.53 9.24 -17.24
CA ALA A 79 -29.16 8.50 -16.15
C ALA A 79 -30.16 9.31 -15.31
N PHE A 80 -30.16 10.64 -15.37
CA PHE A 80 -30.97 11.49 -14.48
C PHE A 80 -31.88 12.51 -15.18
N LEU A 81 -31.54 12.94 -16.41
CA LEU A 81 -32.31 13.94 -17.15
C LEU A 81 -33.53 13.35 -17.84
N GLU A 82 -34.75 13.85 -17.57
CA GLU A 82 -35.98 13.42 -18.26
C GLU A 82 -36.10 13.94 -19.71
N ASP A 83 -36.93 13.27 -20.52
CA ASP A 83 -37.12 13.61 -21.94
C ASP A 83 -37.78 15.00 -22.07
N GLY A 84 -36.99 16.02 -22.45
CA GLY A 84 -37.44 17.40 -22.65
C GLY A 84 -36.64 18.46 -21.86
N GLN A 85 -35.88 18.06 -20.84
CA GLN A 85 -34.94 18.96 -20.15
C GLN A 85 -33.63 19.07 -20.93
N ARG A 86 -33.06 20.28 -21.03
CA ARG A 86 -31.72 20.46 -21.63
C ARG A 86 -30.66 20.45 -20.54
N LEU A 87 -29.64 19.61 -20.70
CA LEU A 87 -28.45 19.59 -19.85
C LEU A 87 -27.84 20.99 -19.68
N SER A 88 -27.83 21.77 -20.75
CA SER A 88 -27.34 23.14 -20.75
C SER A 88 -28.06 24.06 -19.76
N ASP A 89 -29.28 23.75 -19.34
CA ASP A 89 -30.04 24.68 -18.49
C ASP A 89 -29.74 24.43 -17.00
N LEU A 90 -29.28 23.21 -16.67
CA LEU A 90 -29.01 22.77 -15.31
C LEU A 90 -27.52 22.71 -14.97
N VAL A 91 -26.69 22.28 -15.93
CA VAL A 91 -25.27 21.99 -15.70
C VAL A 91 -24.38 23.04 -16.37
N SER A 92 -23.40 23.53 -15.63
CA SER A 92 -22.30 24.36 -16.13
C SER A 92 -20.95 23.70 -15.85
N GLN A 93 -20.02 23.87 -16.78
CA GLN A 93 -18.61 23.47 -16.63
C GLN A 93 -17.68 24.67 -16.44
N ASN A 94 -18.23 25.89 -16.35
CA ASN A 94 -17.49 27.15 -16.30
C ASN A 94 -17.89 27.95 -15.04
N LEU A 95 -16.90 28.31 -14.21
CA LEU A 95 -17.12 29.06 -12.96
C LEU A 95 -17.67 30.47 -13.18
N LYS A 96 -17.46 31.08 -14.35
CA LYS A 96 -18.01 32.41 -14.66
C LYS A 96 -19.47 32.37 -15.07
N GLU A 97 -19.96 31.22 -15.53
CA GLU A 97 -21.31 31.00 -16.02
C GLU A 97 -22.01 29.91 -15.19
N MET A 98 -22.04 30.09 -13.86
CA MET A 98 -22.59 29.10 -12.93
C MET A 98 -24.07 28.82 -13.16
N LYS A 99 -24.46 27.56 -12.95
CA LYS A 99 -25.84 27.07 -12.97
C LYS A 99 -26.14 26.28 -11.70
N ALA A 100 -27.34 25.70 -11.63
CA ALA A 100 -27.78 24.92 -10.48
C ALA A 100 -26.79 23.80 -10.11
N LEU A 101 -26.20 23.14 -11.12
CA LEU A 101 -25.06 22.26 -10.96
C LEU A 101 -23.85 22.86 -11.69
N THR A 102 -22.76 23.10 -10.96
CA THR A 102 -21.50 23.58 -11.54
C THR A 102 -20.41 22.56 -11.27
N ILE A 103 -19.84 21.96 -12.32
CA ILE A 103 -18.86 20.86 -12.24
C ILE A 103 -17.53 21.34 -12.79
N VAL A 104 -16.49 21.40 -11.96
CA VAL A 104 -15.21 22.01 -12.32
C VAL A 104 -14.03 21.24 -11.73
N THR A 105 -12.84 21.44 -12.30
CA THR A 105 -11.62 20.81 -11.76
C THR A 105 -11.15 21.52 -10.49
N TYR A 106 -10.44 20.81 -9.61
CA TYR A 106 -9.78 21.45 -8.46
C TYR A 106 -8.76 22.51 -8.89
N GLN A 107 -8.14 22.34 -10.06
CA GLN A 107 -7.24 23.33 -10.63
C GLN A 107 -7.99 24.62 -11.02
N ALA A 108 -9.10 24.52 -11.76
CA ALA A 108 -9.92 25.69 -12.10
C ALA A 108 -10.44 26.39 -10.85
N PHE A 109 -10.90 25.63 -9.85
CA PHE A 109 -11.33 26.17 -8.55
C PHE A 109 -10.20 26.91 -7.82
N HIS A 110 -9.00 26.32 -7.76
CA HIS A 110 -7.83 26.94 -7.15
C HIS A 110 -7.45 28.25 -7.86
N SER A 111 -7.42 28.24 -9.19
CA SER A 111 -7.12 29.45 -9.96
C SER A 111 -8.18 30.53 -9.77
N ALA A 112 -9.46 30.17 -9.72
CA ALA A 112 -10.53 31.13 -9.44
C ALA A 112 -10.46 31.72 -8.02
N MET A 113 -10.15 30.91 -7.00
CA MET A 113 -10.00 31.37 -5.62
C MET A 113 -8.83 32.35 -5.46
N ASN A 114 -7.76 32.17 -6.25
CA ASN A 114 -6.55 33.00 -6.19
C ASN A 114 -6.47 34.05 -7.33
N GLN A 115 -7.51 34.17 -8.16
CA GLN A 115 -7.57 35.09 -9.31
C GLN A 115 -6.39 34.94 -10.29
N LEU A 116 -6.05 33.69 -10.62
CA LEU A 116 -4.95 33.33 -11.53
C LEU A 116 -5.46 32.86 -12.89
N GLN A 117 -4.59 32.87 -13.89
CA GLN A 117 -4.84 32.18 -15.15
C GLN A 117 -4.70 30.67 -14.97
N SER A 118 -5.59 29.89 -15.58
CA SER A 118 -5.54 28.42 -15.63
C SER A 118 -5.43 27.93 -17.06
N GLN A 119 -4.55 26.95 -17.29
CA GLN A 119 -4.44 26.21 -18.54
C GLN A 119 -4.50 24.71 -18.25
N GLU A 120 -5.49 24.01 -18.79
CA GLU A 120 -5.73 22.58 -18.55
C GLU A 120 -6.34 21.94 -19.81
N ASP A 121 -5.77 20.85 -20.32
CA ASP A 121 -6.26 20.10 -21.50
C ASP A 121 -6.74 20.95 -22.69
N SER A 122 -5.94 21.96 -23.07
CA SER A 122 -6.22 22.92 -24.16
C SER A 122 -7.34 23.94 -23.87
N GLU A 123 -7.90 23.96 -22.67
CA GLU A 123 -8.78 25.02 -22.14
C GLU A 123 -7.92 26.06 -21.40
N SER A 124 -8.11 27.35 -21.71
CA SER A 124 -7.46 28.46 -21.01
C SER A 124 -8.52 29.40 -20.46
N GLU A 125 -8.54 29.58 -19.15
CA GLU A 125 -9.46 30.48 -18.45
C GLU A 125 -8.68 31.51 -17.63
N ASP A 126 -9.08 32.77 -17.71
CA ASP A 126 -8.45 33.86 -16.95
C ASP A 126 -9.37 34.29 -15.80
N PHE A 127 -8.96 34.07 -14.55
CA PHE A 127 -9.74 34.48 -13.37
C PHE A 127 -9.26 35.79 -12.73
N VAL A 128 -8.36 36.54 -13.36
CA VAL A 128 -7.93 37.84 -12.83
C VAL A 128 -9.12 38.77 -12.68
N GLY A 129 -9.35 39.27 -11.46
CA GLY A 129 -10.48 40.14 -11.13
C GLY A 129 -11.85 39.44 -10.98
N PHE A 130 -11.89 38.10 -11.02
CA PHE A 130 -13.12 37.34 -10.78
C PHE A 130 -13.32 37.07 -9.28
N ASP A 131 -14.46 37.49 -8.73
CA ASP A 131 -14.84 37.17 -7.35
C ASP A 131 -15.69 35.89 -7.30
N LEU A 132 -15.02 34.77 -7.03
CA LEU A 132 -15.65 33.46 -6.89
C LEU A 132 -16.68 33.43 -5.75
N LEU A 133 -16.38 34.04 -4.59
CA LEU A 133 -17.25 33.98 -3.41
C LEU A 133 -18.54 34.77 -3.63
N ALA A 134 -18.44 35.95 -4.24
CA ALA A 134 -19.60 36.74 -4.63
C ALA A 134 -20.49 35.97 -5.62
N SER A 135 -19.88 35.32 -6.61
CA SER A 135 -20.61 34.54 -7.63
C SER A 135 -21.34 33.34 -7.01
N LEU A 136 -20.68 32.60 -6.11
CA LEU A 136 -21.28 31.49 -5.38
C LEU A 136 -22.42 31.95 -4.46
N ARG A 137 -22.31 33.12 -3.82
CA ARG A 137 -23.38 33.69 -2.99
C ARG A 137 -24.59 34.12 -3.84
N ALA A 138 -24.34 34.70 -5.01
CA ALA A 138 -25.40 35.09 -5.94
C ALA A 138 -26.23 33.87 -6.41
N GLN A 139 -25.57 32.74 -6.65
CA GLN A 139 -26.20 31.47 -7.03
C GLN A 139 -26.73 30.66 -5.84
N LYS A 140 -26.54 31.13 -4.61
CA LYS A 140 -26.98 30.45 -3.37
C LYS A 140 -26.52 28.99 -3.30
N VAL A 141 -25.27 28.73 -3.67
CA VAL A 141 -24.66 27.39 -3.57
C VAL A 141 -24.66 26.96 -2.11
N ALA A 142 -25.30 25.84 -1.80
CA ALA A 142 -25.35 25.30 -0.43
C ALA A 142 -24.79 23.88 -0.32
N THR A 143 -24.52 23.21 -1.44
CA THR A 143 -23.93 21.86 -1.49
C THR A 143 -22.56 21.90 -2.14
N LEU A 144 -21.57 21.26 -1.49
CA LEU A 144 -20.22 21.06 -2.02
C LEU A 144 -19.97 19.56 -2.17
N CYS A 145 -19.76 19.10 -3.40
CA CYS A 145 -19.36 17.73 -3.67
C CYS A 145 -17.87 17.67 -4.00
N LEU A 146 -17.12 16.84 -3.28
CA LEU A 146 -15.70 16.62 -3.44
C LEU A 146 -15.48 15.20 -3.94
N ASP A 147 -15.07 15.05 -5.20
CA ASP A 147 -14.70 13.75 -5.77
C ASP A 147 -13.18 13.55 -5.64
N GLU A 148 -12.76 12.41 -5.13
CA GLU A 148 -11.36 12.00 -4.93
C GLU A 148 -10.51 13.05 -4.15
N CYS A 149 -11.07 13.65 -3.08
CA CYS A 149 -10.47 14.74 -2.28
C CYS A 149 -9.09 14.45 -1.66
N HIS A 150 -8.64 13.19 -1.65
CA HIS A 150 -7.40 12.77 -1.00
C HIS A 150 -6.14 12.90 -1.90
N HIS A 151 -6.29 13.26 -3.18
CA HIS A 151 -5.16 13.47 -4.11
C HIS A 151 -4.72 14.91 -4.32
N LEU A 152 -5.31 15.81 -3.53
CA LEU A 152 -5.11 17.23 -3.77
C LEU A 152 -3.68 17.64 -3.47
N ARG A 153 -3.13 18.48 -4.35
CA ARG A 153 -1.89 19.19 -4.10
C ARG A 153 -2.06 20.08 -2.87
N ASN A 154 -0.97 20.34 -2.16
CA ASN A 154 -1.00 21.17 -0.94
C ASN A 154 -1.62 22.56 -1.17
N GLU A 155 -1.42 23.13 -2.36
CA GLU A 155 -1.97 24.43 -2.76
C GLU A 155 -3.50 24.38 -2.93
N TRP A 156 -4.00 23.31 -3.55
CA TRP A 156 -5.44 23.07 -3.72
C TRP A 156 -6.12 22.87 -2.35
N TRP A 157 -5.47 22.13 -1.44
CA TRP A 157 -5.94 22.02 -0.07
C TRP A 157 -6.05 23.37 0.65
N LYS A 158 -5.04 24.25 0.52
CA LYS A 158 -5.08 25.59 1.13
C LYS A 158 -6.25 26.42 0.60
N SER A 159 -6.53 26.32 -0.70
CA SER A 159 -7.65 27.03 -1.32
C SER A 159 -9.01 26.51 -0.84
N LEU A 160 -9.17 25.20 -0.69
CA LEU A 160 -10.39 24.60 -0.10
C LEU A 160 -10.59 24.98 1.37
N GLU A 161 -9.52 24.93 2.17
CA GLU A 161 -9.58 25.34 3.59
C GLU A 161 -9.93 26.82 3.72
N SER A 162 -9.37 27.67 2.85
CA SER A 162 -9.69 29.09 2.79
C SER A 162 -11.16 29.30 2.40
N PHE A 163 -11.64 28.58 1.40
CA PHE A 163 -13.03 28.62 0.97
C PHE A 163 -13.99 28.22 2.09
N ARG A 164 -13.77 27.08 2.76
CA ARG A 164 -14.59 26.60 3.89
C ARG A 164 -14.64 27.56 5.07
N LYS A 165 -13.60 28.38 5.27
CA LYS A 165 -13.58 29.41 6.32
C LYS A 165 -14.36 30.66 5.93
N GLN A 166 -14.38 31.02 4.64
CA GLN A 166 -14.97 32.27 4.14
C GLN A 166 -16.42 32.13 3.64
N TYR A 167 -16.82 30.92 3.26
CA TYR A 167 -18.14 30.58 2.76
C TYR A 167 -18.86 29.72 3.81
N GLY A 168 -20.14 30.06 4.09
CA GLY A 168 -20.92 29.60 5.25
C GLY A 168 -21.12 28.08 5.35
N PRO A 169 -22.00 27.59 6.26
CA PRO A 169 -22.22 26.16 6.41
C PRO A 169 -22.73 25.56 5.10
N LEU A 170 -21.99 24.60 4.58
CA LEU A 170 -22.28 23.86 3.35
C LEU A 170 -22.61 22.42 3.71
N GLN A 171 -23.56 21.84 3.00
CA GLN A 171 -23.75 20.40 2.96
C GLN A 171 -22.61 19.79 2.14
N VAL A 172 -21.84 18.89 2.72
CA VAL A 172 -20.66 18.33 2.05
C VAL A 172 -20.89 16.88 1.67
N ILE A 173 -20.64 16.56 0.40
CA ILE A 173 -20.61 15.18 -0.09
C ILE A 173 -19.18 14.88 -0.49
N SER A 174 -18.57 13.87 0.11
CA SER A 174 -17.21 13.44 -0.17
C SER A 174 -17.24 12.03 -0.74
N LEU A 175 -16.70 11.86 -1.94
CA LEU A 175 -16.68 10.59 -2.66
C LEU A 175 -15.22 10.20 -2.87
N THR A 176 -14.82 9.01 -2.41
CA THR A 176 -13.43 8.56 -2.54
C THR A 176 -13.37 7.06 -2.75
N ALA A 177 -12.36 6.58 -3.49
CA ALA A 177 -12.07 5.15 -3.54
C ALA A 177 -11.03 4.70 -2.49
N THR A 178 -10.13 5.59 -2.09
CA THR A 178 -8.89 5.20 -1.38
C THR A 178 -8.50 6.23 -0.31
N PRO A 179 -9.27 6.34 0.79
CA PRO A 179 -8.94 7.29 1.86
C PRO A 179 -7.52 7.05 2.41
N PRO A 180 -6.86 8.10 2.92
CA PRO A 180 -5.43 8.05 3.27
C PRO A 180 -5.19 7.40 4.65
N TYR A 181 -5.58 6.13 4.81
CA TYR A 181 -5.48 5.41 6.08
C TYR A 181 -4.04 5.34 6.65
N ASP A 182 -3.05 5.22 5.77
CA ASP A 182 -1.63 5.09 6.15
C ASP A 182 -0.87 6.42 6.14
N SER A 183 -1.59 7.55 6.17
CA SER A 183 -0.98 8.88 6.21
C SER A 183 -0.65 9.32 7.64
N GLU A 184 0.22 10.33 7.75
CA GLU A 184 0.52 10.97 9.03
C GLU A 184 -0.78 11.44 9.72
N PRO A 185 -0.89 11.35 11.06
CA PRO A 185 -2.10 11.72 11.79
C PRO A 185 -2.62 13.13 11.44
N GLU A 186 -1.73 14.09 11.20
CA GLU A 186 -2.09 15.46 10.83
C GLU A 186 -2.76 15.54 9.44
N LEU A 187 -2.34 14.70 8.49
CA LEU A 187 -2.95 14.62 7.16
C LEU A 187 -4.34 13.99 7.22
N TRP A 188 -4.49 12.95 8.04
CA TRP A 188 -5.79 12.33 8.30
C TRP A 188 -6.77 13.31 8.95
N GLU A 189 -6.35 14.01 10.01
CA GLU A 189 -7.17 15.03 10.68
C GLU A 189 -7.57 16.15 9.72
N ARG A 190 -6.64 16.59 8.85
CA ARG A 190 -6.92 17.57 7.81
C ARG A 190 -7.98 17.05 6.83
N TYR A 191 -7.86 15.79 6.41
CA TYR A 191 -8.79 15.13 5.49
C TYR A 191 -10.19 15.02 6.09
N ILE A 192 -10.33 14.51 7.31
CA ILE A 192 -11.61 14.36 8.01
C ILE A 192 -12.26 15.71 8.30
N ARG A 193 -11.49 16.73 8.72
CA ARG A 193 -12.01 18.09 8.91
C ARG A 193 -12.63 18.67 7.64
N MET A 194 -12.12 18.29 6.46
CA MET A 194 -12.67 18.74 5.18
C MET A 194 -13.85 17.88 4.74
N CYS A 195 -13.68 16.56 4.72
CA CYS A 195 -14.56 15.61 4.04
C CYS A 195 -15.61 14.97 4.98
N GLY A 196 -15.45 15.08 6.32
CA GLY A 196 -16.31 14.45 7.34
C GLY A 196 -15.78 13.08 7.81
N GLU A 197 -16.34 12.51 8.88
CA GLU A 197 -16.06 11.11 9.25
C GLU A 197 -16.64 10.17 8.18
N ILE A 198 -16.05 8.99 7.99
CA ILE A 198 -16.51 8.05 6.94
C ILE A 198 -17.83 7.41 7.36
N ASP A 199 -18.91 7.71 6.65
CA ASP A 199 -20.25 7.19 6.94
C ASP A 199 -20.47 5.78 6.42
N GLN A 200 -19.94 5.50 5.23
CA GLN A 200 -20.13 4.22 4.53
C GLN A 200 -18.89 3.83 3.74
N GLU A 201 -18.53 2.55 3.81
CA GLU A 201 -17.45 1.95 3.02
C GLU A 201 -17.97 0.77 2.20
N ILE A 202 -17.91 0.87 0.87
CA ILE A 202 -18.35 -0.18 -0.06
C ILE A 202 -17.12 -0.90 -0.64
N THR A 203 -17.04 -2.19 -0.36
CA THR A 203 -15.84 -3.00 -0.59
C THR A 203 -15.89 -3.79 -1.90
N VAL A 204 -14.73 -4.16 -2.46
CA VAL A 204 -14.68 -4.98 -3.69
C VAL A 204 -15.43 -6.32 -3.55
N PRO A 205 -15.28 -7.10 -2.46
CA PRO A 205 -16.01 -8.36 -2.27
C PRO A 205 -17.53 -8.20 -2.29
N GLU A 206 -18.07 -7.15 -1.66
CA GLU A 206 -19.50 -6.85 -1.69
C GLU A 206 -19.98 -6.55 -3.11
N LEU A 207 -19.19 -5.80 -3.88
CA LEU A 207 -19.54 -5.48 -5.26
C LEU A 207 -19.49 -6.71 -6.19
N VAL A 208 -18.61 -7.68 -5.93
CA VAL A 208 -18.59 -8.95 -6.66
C VAL A 208 -19.79 -9.81 -6.26
N LYS A 209 -20.17 -9.85 -4.97
CA LYS A 209 -21.36 -10.58 -4.49
C LYS A 209 -22.65 -10.04 -5.11
N GLU A 210 -22.74 -8.74 -5.30
CA GLU A 210 -23.91 -8.05 -5.90
C GLU A 210 -23.82 -7.96 -7.43
N ASP A 211 -22.96 -8.78 -8.07
CA ASP A 211 -22.72 -8.83 -9.52
C ASP A 211 -22.55 -7.44 -10.16
N THR A 212 -21.89 -6.52 -9.44
CA THR A 212 -21.54 -5.18 -9.93
C THR A 212 -20.14 -5.15 -10.52
N LEU A 213 -19.22 -5.91 -9.92
CA LEU A 213 -17.89 -6.16 -10.42
C LEU A 213 -17.77 -7.62 -10.83
N CYS A 214 -17.03 -7.88 -11.90
CA CYS A 214 -16.79 -9.25 -12.31
C CYS A 214 -15.74 -9.92 -11.39
N PRO A 215 -15.81 -11.26 -11.23
CA PRO A 215 -14.75 -12.02 -10.61
C PRO A 215 -13.41 -11.78 -11.30
N HIS A 216 -12.36 -11.54 -10.51
CA HIS A 216 -11.05 -11.17 -11.05
C HIS A 216 -9.90 -11.70 -10.21
N GLN A 217 -8.70 -11.76 -10.80
CA GLN A 217 -7.50 -12.15 -10.09
C GLN A 217 -6.30 -11.28 -10.45
N ASP A 218 -5.52 -10.90 -9.43
CA ASP A 218 -4.21 -10.30 -9.64
C ASP A 218 -3.17 -11.42 -9.79
N PHE A 219 -2.42 -11.37 -10.89
CA PHE A 219 -1.26 -12.22 -11.16
C PHE A 219 0.01 -11.38 -11.16
N VAL A 220 1.07 -11.89 -10.55
CA VAL A 220 2.39 -11.25 -10.56
C VAL A 220 3.33 -12.09 -11.39
N TYR A 221 3.81 -11.56 -12.51
CA TYR A 221 4.81 -12.20 -13.38
C TYR A 221 6.21 -11.73 -13.00
N ILE A 222 7.10 -12.68 -12.69
CA ILE A 222 8.48 -12.36 -12.33
C ILE A 222 9.33 -12.34 -13.61
N CYS A 223 9.89 -11.18 -13.93
CA CYS A 223 10.80 -10.98 -15.05
C CYS A 223 12.26 -11.11 -14.57
N SER A 224 13.08 -11.85 -15.31
CA SER A 224 14.53 -11.81 -15.14
C SER A 224 15.11 -10.70 -16.01
N PRO A 225 16.12 -9.95 -15.54
CA PRO A 225 16.85 -9.01 -16.38
C PRO A 225 17.45 -9.69 -17.62
N THR A 226 17.69 -8.93 -18.68
CA THR A 226 18.37 -9.46 -19.88
C THR A 226 19.79 -9.91 -19.54
N ALA A 227 20.43 -10.66 -20.45
CA ALA A 227 21.82 -11.10 -20.24
C ALA A 227 22.77 -9.90 -20.07
N GLU A 228 22.59 -8.85 -20.87
CA GLU A 228 23.37 -7.60 -20.80
C GLU A 228 23.11 -6.85 -19.48
N GLU A 229 21.84 -6.69 -19.08
CA GLU A 229 21.49 -6.06 -17.79
C GLU A 229 22.06 -6.86 -16.61
N SER A 230 21.96 -8.19 -16.67
CA SER A 230 22.50 -9.08 -15.63
C SER A 230 24.02 -8.96 -15.51
N GLU A 231 24.72 -8.80 -16.63
CA GLU A 231 26.16 -8.61 -16.65
C GLU A 231 26.55 -7.22 -16.11
N HIS A 232 25.86 -6.16 -16.50
CA HIS A 232 26.06 -4.82 -15.92
C HIS A 232 25.82 -4.80 -14.41
N LEU A 233 24.79 -5.48 -13.93
CA LEU A 233 24.49 -5.62 -12.51
C LEU A 233 25.57 -6.41 -11.78
N ARG A 234 26.08 -7.49 -12.39
CA ARG A 234 27.19 -8.27 -11.84
C ARG A 234 28.46 -7.44 -11.75
N GLN A 235 28.86 -6.78 -12.83
CA GLN A 235 30.06 -5.92 -12.83
C GLN A 235 29.96 -4.76 -11.86
N PHE A 236 28.75 -4.21 -11.64
CA PHE A 236 28.53 -3.19 -10.62
C PHE A 236 28.75 -3.76 -9.21
N GLU A 237 28.18 -4.93 -8.92
CA GLU A 237 28.29 -5.58 -7.61
C GLU A 237 29.72 -6.08 -7.33
N ASP A 238 30.40 -6.64 -8.33
CA ASP A 238 31.80 -7.08 -8.22
C ASP A 238 32.72 -5.89 -7.93
N ARG A 239 32.62 -4.80 -8.70
CA ARG A 239 33.39 -3.56 -8.45
C ARG A 239 33.10 -2.94 -7.09
N LYS A 240 31.85 -3.02 -6.63
CA LYS A 240 31.45 -2.56 -5.30
C LYS A 240 32.15 -3.38 -4.22
N TRP A 241 32.02 -4.70 -4.26
CA TRP A 241 32.55 -5.57 -3.22
C TRP A 241 34.07 -5.64 -3.23
N GLU A 242 34.70 -5.63 -4.40
CA GLU A 242 36.16 -5.51 -4.53
C GLU A 242 36.67 -4.25 -3.81
N TYR A 243 36.05 -3.10 -4.07
CA TYR A 243 36.41 -1.85 -3.40
C TYR A 243 36.13 -1.88 -1.90
N ILE A 244 34.98 -2.41 -1.47
CA ILE A 244 34.64 -2.53 -0.05
C ILE A 244 35.64 -3.44 0.69
N HIS A 245 36.05 -4.56 0.09
CA HIS A 245 37.08 -5.42 0.65
C HIS A 245 38.44 -4.71 0.76
N GLN A 246 38.83 -3.96 -0.28
CA GLN A 246 40.04 -3.13 -0.23
C GLN A 246 39.96 -2.06 0.85
N LEU A 247 38.79 -1.41 1.01
CA LEU A 247 38.57 -0.36 1.99
C LEU A 247 38.64 -0.88 3.43
N LEU A 248 38.08 -2.05 3.72
CA LEU A 248 38.10 -2.65 5.06
C LEU A 248 39.53 -3.00 5.55
N VAL A 249 40.44 -3.32 4.61
CA VAL A 249 41.85 -3.65 4.91
C VAL A 249 42.76 -2.42 4.76
N ASN A 250 42.23 -1.28 4.29
CA ASN A 250 43.02 -0.08 4.05
C ASN A 250 43.52 0.52 5.37
N PRO A 251 44.84 0.68 5.56
CA PRO A 251 45.42 1.20 6.81
C PRO A 251 45.00 2.65 7.09
N ASP A 252 44.82 3.49 6.05
CA ASP A 252 44.37 4.87 6.22
C ASP A 252 42.92 4.93 6.71
N PHE A 253 42.05 4.04 6.21
CA PHE A 253 40.67 3.95 6.68
C PHE A 253 40.59 3.44 8.12
N GLN A 254 41.40 2.43 8.47
CA GLN A 254 41.53 1.96 9.85
C GLN A 254 42.05 3.06 10.78
N ALA A 255 43.07 3.81 10.36
CA ALA A 255 43.61 4.94 11.12
C ALA A 255 42.57 6.06 11.30
N LEU A 256 41.79 6.38 10.27
CA LEU A 256 40.73 7.38 10.35
C LEU A 256 39.63 7.01 11.37
N VAL A 257 39.19 5.74 11.37
CA VAL A 257 38.13 5.29 12.29
C VAL A 257 38.66 5.12 13.72
N SER A 258 39.86 4.53 13.88
CA SER A 258 40.50 4.35 15.20
C SER A 258 40.97 5.67 15.82
N GLY A 259 41.36 6.64 15.01
CA GLY A 259 41.72 8.00 15.41
C GLY A 259 40.51 8.91 15.68
N SER A 260 39.29 8.39 15.63
CA SER A 260 38.08 9.20 15.88
C SER A 260 38.09 9.80 17.29
N LYS A 261 37.62 11.05 17.38
CA LYS A 261 37.45 11.79 18.64
C LYS A 261 36.52 11.07 19.62
N VAL A 262 35.63 10.24 19.10
CA VAL A 262 34.74 9.35 19.87
C VAL A 262 35.55 8.40 20.74
N LEU A 263 36.56 7.74 20.15
CA LEU A 263 37.39 6.76 20.84
C LEU A 263 38.42 7.40 21.76
N LYS A 264 38.85 8.64 21.47
CA LYS A 264 39.73 9.45 22.33
C LYS A 264 39.04 10.00 23.57
N GLY A 265 37.70 10.04 23.57
CA GLY A 265 36.90 10.63 24.65
C GLY A 265 36.72 12.14 24.54
N ASP A 266 37.06 12.74 23.39
CA ASP A 266 37.00 14.18 23.14
C ASP A 266 35.57 14.68 22.83
N ILE A 267 34.63 13.76 22.67
CA ILE A 267 33.21 14.06 22.42
C ILE A 267 32.41 13.74 23.67
N SER A 268 31.58 14.68 24.10
CA SER A 268 30.71 14.49 25.24
C SER A 268 29.74 13.34 25.01
N SER A 269 29.42 12.61 26.09
CA SER A 269 28.46 11.52 26.03
C SER A 269 27.10 11.98 25.49
N ASP A 270 26.68 13.22 25.75
CA ASP A 270 25.42 13.76 25.25
C ASP A 270 25.34 13.81 23.71
N VAL A 271 26.43 14.23 23.04
CA VAL A 271 26.51 14.33 21.56
C VAL A 271 26.55 12.93 20.92
N LEU A 272 27.31 11.99 21.51
CA LEU A 272 27.37 10.60 21.03
C LEU A 272 25.99 9.91 21.07
N LEU A 273 25.15 10.35 22.01
CA LEU A 273 23.85 9.74 22.24
C LEU A 273 22.72 10.42 21.44
N GLU A 274 22.97 11.52 20.70
CA GLU A 274 21.99 12.09 19.75
C GLU A 274 21.78 11.18 18.54
N ASP A 275 22.86 10.58 18.02
CA ASP A 275 22.83 9.61 16.91
C ASP A 275 23.52 8.28 17.26
N PRO A 276 22.92 7.46 18.15
CA PRO A 276 23.55 6.24 18.69
C PRO A 276 23.83 5.16 17.64
N LYS A 277 23.17 5.23 16.47
CA LYS A 277 23.38 4.32 15.33
C LYS A 277 24.79 4.45 14.73
N TYR A 278 25.36 5.66 14.69
CA TYR A 278 26.71 5.89 14.15
C TYR A 278 27.78 5.46 15.15
N LEU A 279 27.56 5.72 16.43
CA LEU A 279 28.40 5.17 17.51
C LEU A 279 28.44 3.63 17.45
N SER A 280 27.26 2.99 17.29
CA SER A 280 27.16 1.54 17.15
C SER A 280 27.95 1.03 15.93
N ALA A 281 27.90 1.74 14.80
CA ALA A 281 28.61 1.37 13.59
C ALA A 281 30.14 1.40 13.77
N ILE A 282 30.68 2.43 14.45
CA ILE A 282 32.11 2.54 14.79
C ILE A 282 32.54 1.38 15.68
N LEU A 283 31.79 1.09 16.75
CA LEU A 283 32.15 0.07 17.73
C LEU A 283 32.06 -1.35 17.15
N ILE A 284 31.05 -1.62 16.31
CA ILE A 284 30.92 -2.89 15.59
C ILE A 284 32.09 -3.08 14.62
N TYR A 285 32.51 -2.02 13.92
CA TYR A 285 33.68 -2.07 13.05
C TYR A 285 34.97 -2.35 13.83
N MET A 286 35.24 -1.62 14.92
CA MET A 286 36.41 -1.83 15.78
C MET A 286 36.49 -3.27 16.30
N HIS A 287 35.38 -3.80 16.80
CA HIS A 287 35.29 -5.19 17.27
C HIS A 287 35.56 -6.19 16.14
N SER A 288 35.03 -5.95 14.93
CA SER A 288 35.25 -6.84 13.77
C SER A 288 36.71 -6.87 13.30
N GLN A 289 37.45 -5.78 13.48
CA GLN A 289 38.87 -5.67 13.11
C GLN A 289 39.82 -6.13 14.24
N GLY A 290 39.30 -6.55 15.40
CA GLY A 290 40.10 -6.93 16.56
C GLY A 290 40.84 -5.76 17.23
N LEU A 291 40.36 -4.53 17.02
CA LEU A 291 40.95 -3.31 17.58
C LEU A 291 40.43 -3.07 19.01
N THR A 292 41.26 -2.46 19.86
CA THR A 292 40.91 -2.18 21.27
C THR A 292 39.82 -1.11 21.38
N ILE A 293 38.75 -1.42 22.10
CA ILE A 293 37.67 -0.48 22.43
C ILE A 293 37.94 0.08 23.83
N PRO A 294 37.86 1.40 24.07
CA PRO A 294 37.99 1.97 25.41
C PRO A 294 36.94 1.43 26.39
N ASP A 295 37.37 1.13 27.63
CA ASP A 295 36.51 0.58 28.69
C ASP A 295 35.26 1.46 28.97
N SER A 296 35.37 2.78 28.81
CA SER A 296 34.25 3.71 28.98
C SER A 296 33.12 3.47 27.98
N LEU A 297 33.44 3.11 26.73
CA LEU A 297 32.49 2.84 25.65
C LEU A 297 31.98 1.40 25.71
N GLU A 298 32.81 0.45 26.16
CA GLU A 298 32.38 -0.94 26.41
C GLU A 298 31.33 -1.00 27.53
N ASN A 299 31.54 -0.24 28.62
CA ASN A 299 30.56 -0.08 29.70
C ASN A 299 29.27 0.63 29.23
N LEU A 300 29.38 1.56 28.28
CA LEU A 300 28.23 2.29 27.71
C LEU A 300 27.33 1.38 26.86
N LEU A 301 27.90 0.39 26.18
CA LEU A 301 27.19 -0.58 25.34
C LEU A 301 26.43 -1.65 26.15
N GLY A 302 26.92 -2.01 27.34
CA GLY A 302 26.29 -3.02 28.21
C GLY A 302 26.14 -4.43 27.61
N ALA A 303 26.70 -4.67 26.42
CA ALA A 303 26.58 -5.91 25.67
C ALA A 303 27.94 -6.64 25.64
N LYS A 304 28.00 -7.84 26.23
CA LYS A 304 29.22 -8.67 26.29
C LYS A 304 29.69 -9.23 24.94
N ARG A 305 28.89 -9.09 23.87
CA ARG A 305 29.22 -9.58 22.51
C ARG A 305 28.60 -8.64 21.47
N LEU A 306 29.45 -7.94 20.71
CA LEU A 306 29.02 -7.17 19.55
C LEU A 306 28.89 -8.10 18.33
N PRO A 307 27.92 -7.84 17.42
CA PRO A 307 27.83 -8.59 16.17
C PRO A 307 29.02 -8.29 15.25
N GLN A 308 29.24 -9.16 14.26
CA GLN A 308 30.18 -8.88 13.15
C GLN A 308 29.67 -7.73 12.27
N VAL A 309 30.61 -7.01 11.64
CA VAL A 309 30.26 -5.95 10.67
C VAL A 309 29.50 -6.56 9.50
N ASN A 310 28.41 -5.91 9.11
CA ASN A 310 27.59 -6.32 7.99
C ASN A 310 27.31 -5.11 7.09
N SER A 311 26.73 -5.33 5.91
CA SER A 311 26.50 -4.27 4.91
C SER A 311 25.70 -3.06 5.44
N TYR A 312 24.80 -3.25 6.42
CA TYR A 312 24.02 -2.15 7.02
C TYR A 312 24.90 -1.28 7.93
N TRP A 313 25.71 -1.91 8.78
CA TRP A 313 26.62 -1.18 9.67
C TRP A 313 27.72 -0.45 8.92
N LEU A 314 28.22 -1.07 7.85
CA LEU A 314 29.22 -0.43 6.99
C LEU A 314 28.64 0.79 6.27
N GLU A 315 27.41 0.70 5.75
CA GLU A 315 26.72 1.84 5.13
C GLU A 315 26.55 3.01 6.12
N LEU A 316 26.12 2.72 7.36
CA LEU A 316 26.03 3.71 8.42
C LEU A 316 27.40 4.32 8.79
N LEU A 317 28.46 3.51 8.85
CA LEU A 317 29.81 3.99 9.15
C LEU A 317 30.32 4.94 8.05
N LEU A 318 30.15 4.58 6.77
CA LEU A 318 30.56 5.44 5.66
C LEU A 318 29.73 6.73 5.62
N GLN A 319 28.42 6.64 5.90
CA GLN A 319 27.55 7.82 6.01
C GLN A 319 27.99 8.76 7.15
N SER A 320 28.41 8.19 8.28
CA SER A 320 28.96 8.89 9.44
C SER A 320 30.24 9.64 9.08
N VAL A 321 31.21 8.94 8.48
CA VAL A 321 32.53 9.47 8.09
C VAL A 321 32.42 10.64 7.10
N LEU A 322 31.52 10.54 6.13
CA LEU A 322 31.44 11.50 5.02
C LEU A 322 30.52 12.69 5.28
N TYR A 323 29.37 12.48 5.93
CA TYR A 323 28.30 13.48 5.90
C TYR A 323 27.61 13.77 7.22
N GLN A 324 27.33 12.76 8.05
CA GLN A 324 26.46 12.95 9.22
C GLN A 324 27.22 13.46 10.44
N THR A 325 28.40 12.89 10.70
CA THR A 325 29.24 13.29 11.84
C THR A 325 30.69 13.45 11.41
N PRO A 326 30.99 14.32 10.42
CA PRO A 326 32.35 14.50 9.92
C PRO A 326 33.29 15.02 11.01
N ASP A 327 32.77 15.77 12.00
CA ASP A 327 33.54 16.35 13.10
C ASP A 327 34.09 15.30 14.08
N TRP A 328 33.54 14.07 14.03
CA TRP A 328 33.99 12.93 14.85
C TRP A 328 35.33 12.36 14.39
N TYR A 329 35.76 12.69 13.18
CA TYR A 329 36.94 12.12 12.53
C TYR A 329 37.97 13.22 12.25
N GLU A 330 39.23 12.95 12.58
CA GLU A 330 40.35 13.82 12.25
C GLU A 330 40.99 13.33 10.95
N ASP A 331 40.89 14.15 9.90
CA ASP A 331 41.40 13.80 8.57
C ASP A 331 42.59 14.68 8.22
N SER A 332 43.73 14.39 8.83
CA SER A 332 44.98 15.13 8.61
C SER A 332 45.54 14.96 7.20
N ASN A 333 45.12 13.91 6.47
CA ASN A 333 45.70 13.48 5.21
C ASN A 333 44.77 13.67 3.99
N GLY A 334 43.57 14.23 4.17
CA GLY A 334 42.59 14.43 3.10
C GLY A 334 41.99 13.14 2.53
N PHE A 335 42.00 12.05 3.32
CA PHE A 335 41.52 10.74 2.89
C PHE A 335 40.00 10.73 2.61
N ARG A 336 39.21 11.56 3.33
CA ARG A 336 37.75 11.59 3.15
C ARG A 336 37.34 12.08 1.76
N GLU A 337 38.02 13.08 1.22
CA GLU A 337 37.73 13.60 -0.13
C GLU A 337 38.01 12.53 -1.20
N LYS A 338 39.10 11.77 -1.02
CA LYS A 338 39.42 10.63 -1.88
C LYS A 338 38.37 9.52 -1.77
N LEU A 339 37.98 9.15 -0.54
CA LEU A 339 36.92 8.16 -0.28
C LEU A 339 35.58 8.59 -0.92
N GLU A 340 35.19 9.85 -0.76
CA GLU A 340 33.97 10.40 -1.35
C GLU A 340 34.02 10.33 -2.89
N SER A 341 35.14 10.73 -3.49
CA SER A 341 35.34 10.69 -4.94
C SER A 341 35.27 9.25 -5.48
N GLU A 342 35.92 8.30 -4.81
CA GLU A 342 35.96 6.90 -5.20
C GLU A 342 34.60 6.19 -5.08
N LEU A 343 33.83 6.52 -4.03
CA LEU A 343 32.46 6.02 -3.85
C LEU A 343 31.48 6.66 -4.85
N LYS A 344 31.62 7.96 -5.16
CA LYS A 344 30.84 8.64 -6.20
C LYS A 344 31.10 8.05 -7.59
N ALA A 345 32.38 7.84 -7.95
CA ALA A 345 32.77 7.25 -9.23
C ALA A 345 32.17 5.85 -9.45
N ARG A 346 31.89 5.12 -8.36
CA ARG A 346 31.28 3.80 -8.37
C ARG A 346 29.75 3.81 -8.19
N GLY A 347 29.12 4.98 -8.11
CA GLY A 347 27.66 5.12 -7.97
C GLY A 347 27.11 4.65 -6.62
N LEU A 348 27.93 4.72 -5.55
CA LEU A 348 27.55 4.34 -4.18
C LEU A 348 27.11 5.54 -3.33
N ILE A 349 27.22 6.76 -3.86
CA ILE A 349 26.80 8.00 -3.22
C ILE A 349 25.83 8.75 -4.13
N GLU A 350 24.70 9.18 -3.58
CA GLU A 350 23.77 10.08 -4.26
C GLU A 350 23.12 11.02 -3.25
N GLN A 351 22.99 12.32 -3.58
CA GLN A 351 22.38 13.32 -2.68
C GLN A 351 22.96 13.30 -1.24
N ARG A 352 24.29 13.10 -1.11
CA ARG A 352 25.00 12.96 0.19
C ARG A 352 24.51 11.78 1.05
N GLN A 353 23.95 10.75 0.42
CA GLN A 353 23.63 9.47 1.05
C GLN A 353 24.47 8.34 0.44
N VAL A 354 25.12 7.57 1.31
CA VAL A 354 25.83 6.34 0.98
C VAL A 354 24.83 5.20 0.89
N SER A 355 24.91 4.37 -0.15
CA SER A 355 24.00 3.25 -0.36
C SER A 355 24.75 2.02 -0.87
N LEU A 356 25.05 1.10 0.04
CA LEU A 356 25.65 -0.21 -0.24
C LEU A 356 24.58 -1.28 -0.47
N VAL A 357 23.42 -1.14 0.18
CA VAL A 357 22.30 -2.09 0.14
C VAL A 357 21.25 -1.70 -0.90
N LYS A 358 20.93 -0.40 -1.03
CA LYS A 358 19.89 0.12 -1.95
C LYS A 358 20.47 1.15 -2.94
N SER A 359 21.20 0.70 -3.97
CA SER A 359 21.70 1.62 -5.00
C SER A 359 20.59 2.00 -6.00
N LYS A 360 20.35 3.31 -6.19
CA LYS A 360 19.39 3.80 -7.20
C LYS A 360 19.78 3.41 -8.62
N SER A 361 21.08 3.29 -8.92
CA SER A 361 21.56 2.82 -10.23
C SER A 361 21.09 1.41 -10.52
N ARG A 362 21.17 0.51 -9.53
CA ARG A 362 20.63 -0.86 -9.63
C ARG A 362 19.11 -0.84 -9.75
N ASP A 363 18.42 -0.09 -8.90
CA ASP A 363 16.96 -0.02 -8.91
C ASP A 363 16.44 0.56 -10.24
N LYS A 364 17.15 1.51 -10.85
CA LYS A 364 16.82 2.05 -12.18
C LYS A 364 16.89 0.97 -13.28
N ILE A 365 17.95 0.15 -13.30
CA ILE A 365 18.10 -0.95 -14.25
C ILE A 365 16.96 -1.97 -14.07
N LEU A 366 16.65 -2.36 -12.84
CA LEU A 366 15.59 -3.35 -12.58
C LEU A 366 14.18 -2.78 -12.88
N ASN A 367 13.89 -1.55 -12.44
CA ASN A 367 12.58 -0.92 -12.69
C ASN A 367 12.28 -0.77 -14.19
N GLN A 368 13.30 -0.46 -14.99
CA GLN A 368 13.22 -0.27 -16.44
C GLN A 368 13.69 -1.49 -17.25
N SER A 369 13.82 -2.66 -16.60
CA SER A 369 14.38 -3.84 -17.24
C SER A 369 13.60 -4.25 -18.49
N LEU A 370 14.32 -4.45 -19.59
CA LEU A 370 13.81 -4.95 -20.85
C LEU A 370 13.29 -6.39 -20.74
N GLY A 371 13.67 -7.11 -19.69
CA GLY A 371 13.08 -8.41 -19.33
C GLY A 371 11.55 -8.37 -19.22
N LYS A 372 10.97 -7.20 -18.89
CA LYS A 372 9.51 -7.00 -18.87
C LYS A 372 8.85 -7.19 -20.24
N LEU A 373 9.53 -6.90 -21.35
CA LEU A 373 9.02 -7.13 -22.70
C LEU A 373 8.70 -8.61 -22.94
N SER A 374 9.63 -9.49 -22.55
CA SER A 374 9.40 -10.93 -22.64
C SER A 374 8.22 -11.39 -21.78
N GLY A 375 8.07 -10.81 -20.58
CA GLY A 375 6.93 -11.07 -19.70
C GLY A 375 5.60 -10.66 -20.33
N ILE A 376 5.52 -9.46 -20.93
CA ILE A 376 4.30 -8.98 -21.61
C ILE A 376 3.93 -9.92 -22.77
N ALA A 377 4.91 -10.30 -23.59
CA ALA A 377 4.70 -11.22 -24.71
C ALA A 377 4.25 -12.63 -24.25
N ASP A 378 4.85 -13.15 -23.18
CA ASP A 378 4.47 -14.44 -22.59
C ASP A 378 3.05 -14.43 -22.00
N ILE A 379 2.68 -13.33 -21.34
CA ILE A 379 1.33 -13.12 -20.80
C ILE A 379 0.32 -13.04 -21.94
N PHE A 380 0.59 -12.23 -22.97
CA PHE A 380 -0.24 -12.15 -24.17
C PHE A 380 -0.49 -13.54 -24.77
N LEU A 381 0.57 -14.32 -24.99
CA LEU A 381 0.46 -15.67 -25.54
C LEU A 381 -0.39 -16.59 -24.67
N THR A 382 -0.22 -16.49 -23.34
CA THR A 382 -0.97 -17.30 -22.37
C THR A 382 -2.46 -16.95 -22.39
N GLU A 383 -2.78 -15.67 -22.43
CA GLU A 383 -4.16 -15.16 -22.44
C GLU A 383 -4.85 -15.44 -23.78
N TYR A 384 -4.16 -15.26 -24.90
CA TYR A 384 -4.69 -15.59 -26.22
C TYR A 384 -4.96 -17.09 -26.36
N LYS A 385 -4.09 -17.96 -25.83
CA LYS A 385 -4.34 -19.41 -25.80
C LYS A 385 -5.58 -19.79 -24.98
N SER A 386 -5.98 -18.95 -24.01
CA SER A 386 -7.15 -19.19 -23.17
C SER A 386 -8.44 -18.63 -23.78
N MET A 387 -8.39 -17.42 -24.35
CA MET A 387 -9.57 -16.65 -24.76
C MET A 387 -9.78 -16.62 -26.27
N GLY A 388 -8.73 -16.87 -27.07
CA GLY A 388 -8.77 -16.81 -28.53
C GLY A 388 -9.35 -15.48 -29.04
N GLN A 389 -10.39 -15.56 -29.86
CA GLN A 389 -11.06 -14.40 -30.46
C GLN A 389 -11.80 -13.51 -29.44
N ASP A 390 -12.15 -14.05 -28.28
CA ASP A 390 -12.81 -13.31 -27.20
C ASP A 390 -11.83 -12.50 -26.34
N LEU A 391 -10.53 -12.55 -26.62
CA LEU A 391 -9.54 -11.76 -25.90
C LEU A 391 -9.83 -10.26 -26.07
N ARG A 392 -9.89 -9.55 -24.93
CA ARG A 392 -9.98 -8.08 -24.84
C ARG A 392 -8.92 -7.64 -23.85
N GLN A 393 -7.68 -7.61 -24.32
CA GLN A 393 -6.52 -7.30 -23.50
C GLN A 393 -6.14 -5.82 -23.61
N LEU A 394 -5.95 -5.17 -22.47
CA LEU A 394 -5.41 -3.82 -22.37
C LEU A 394 -3.99 -3.87 -21.83
N VAL A 395 -3.05 -3.19 -22.49
CA VAL A 395 -1.65 -3.07 -22.04
C VAL A 395 -1.34 -1.59 -21.80
N LEU A 396 -0.96 -1.24 -20.57
CA LEU A 396 -0.67 0.14 -20.17
C LEU A 396 0.83 0.38 -19.99
N ALA A 397 1.32 1.45 -20.60
CA ALA A 397 2.71 1.93 -20.48
C ALA A 397 2.77 3.39 -20.01
N ASP A 398 3.91 3.83 -19.50
CA ASP A 398 4.11 5.23 -19.05
C ASP A 398 4.38 6.19 -20.23
N TYR A 399 5.12 5.71 -21.22
CA TYR A 399 5.63 6.56 -22.31
C TYR A 399 5.32 5.95 -23.68
N ILE A 400 5.08 6.81 -24.67
CA ILE A 400 4.81 6.38 -26.05
C ILE A 400 6.08 5.81 -26.71
N ARG A 401 7.23 6.49 -26.51
CA ARG A 401 8.52 6.25 -27.21
C ARG A 401 8.43 6.41 -28.74
N LYS A 402 8.06 7.63 -29.18
CA LYS A 402 7.91 7.98 -30.61
C LYS A 402 9.20 7.80 -31.41
N ASP A 403 10.35 7.93 -30.75
CA ASP A 403 11.67 7.64 -31.28
C ASP A 403 11.80 6.22 -31.85
N PHE A 404 10.99 5.27 -31.36
CA PHE A 404 10.97 3.90 -31.87
C PHE A 404 10.07 3.72 -33.11
N ALA A 405 9.26 4.71 -33.50
CA ALA A 405 8.27 4.57 -34.57
C ALA A 405 8.87 4.17 -35.93
N THR A 406 10.08 4.65 -36.25
CA THR A 406 10.79 4.33 -37.50
C THR A 406 11.24 2.87 -37.61
N TYR A 407 11.36 2.19 -36.47
CA TYR A 407 11.83 0.81 -36.38
C TYR A 407 10.69 -0.22 -36.27
N LEU A 408 9.44 0.24 -36.21
CA LEU A 408 8.28 -0.67 -36.20
C LEU A 408 8.26 -1.52 -37.46
N GLY A 409 8.00 -2.82 -37.35
CA GLY A 409 8.04 -3.75 -38.48
C GLY A 409 9.42 -4.35 -38.79
N ASP A 410 10.50 -3.75 -38.30
CA ASP A 410 11.85 -4.35 -38.41
C ASP A 410 12.03 -5.42 -37.32
N ASN A 411 12.02 -6.69 -37.71
CA ASN A 411 12.19 -7.81 -36.79
C ASN A 411 13.60 -7.90 -36.16
N GLN A 412 14.60 -7.23 -36.74
CA GLN A 412 15.99 -7.21 -36.26
C GLN A 412 16.30 -6.00 -35.37
N ALA A 413 15.48 -4.94 -35.41
CA ALA A 413 15.68 -3.75 -34.60
C ALA A 413 15.70 -4.07 -33.10
N THR A 414 16.72 -3.57 -32.41
CA THR A 414 16.90 -3.74 -30.96
C THR A 414 16.02 -2.77 -30.19
N ILE A 415 15.25 -3.31 -29.24
CA ILE A 415 14.41 -2.51 -28.35
C ILE A 415 15.26 -2.12 -27.14
N SER A 416 15.58 -0.84 -27.00
CA SER A 416 16.43 -0.32 -25.92
C SER A 416 15.63 0.26 -24.74
N GLN A 417 14.34 0.51 -24.91
CA GLN A 417 13.51 1.16 -23.90
C GLN A 417 12.09 0.58 -23.84
N LEU A 418 11.48 0.65 -22.66
CA LEU A 418 10.06 0.32 -22.45
C LEU A 418 9.15 1.47 -22.91
N GLY A 419 8.01 1.13 -23.51
CA GLY A 419 7.00 2.08 -23.95
C GLY A 419 5.89 1.44 -24.79
N VAL A 420 4.88 2.23 -25.17
CA VAL A 420 3.73 1.78 -25.96
C VAL A 420 4.17 1.14 -27.27
N LEU A 421 5.01 1.80 -28.06
CA LEU A 421 5.47 1.27 -29.36
C LEU A 421 6.37 0.02 -29.19
N PRO A 422 7.34 0.00 -28.26
CA PRO A 422 8.05 -1.23 -27.89
C PRO A 422 7.16 -2.42 -27.47
N TYR A 423 6.09 -2.17 -26.71
CA TYR A 423 5.16 -3.22 -26.27
C TYR A 423 4.32 -3.76 -27.42
N PHE A 424 3.81 -2.87 -28.27
CA PHE A 424 3.13 -3.23 -29.50
C PHE A 424 4.02 -4.13 -30.37
N GLU A 425 5.26 -3.71 -30.62
CA GLU A 425 6.19 -4.46 -31.46
C GLU A 425 6.57 -5.81 -30.83
N SER A 426 6.78 -5.86 -29.51
CA SER A 426 7.08 -7.11 -28.80
C SER A 426 5.93 -8.13 -28.89
N ILE A 427 4.68 -7.67 -28.81
CA ILE A 427 3.50 -8.53 -28.96
C ILE A 427 3.35 -8.96 -30.42
N ARG A 428 3.51 -8.04 -31.38
CA ARG A 428 3.43 -8.31 -32.82
C ARG A 428 4.44 -9.38 -33.25
N ARG A 429 5.71 -9.23 -32.89
CA ARG A 429 6.76 -10.23 -33.19
C ARG A 429 6.42 -11.60 -32.62
N LYS A 430 5.91 -11.65 -31.38
CA LYS A 430 5.51 -12.91 -30.73
C LYS A 430 4.29 -13.55 -31.40
N ALA A 431 3.33 -12.75 -31.84
CA ALA A 431 2.17 -13.24 -32.58
C ALA A 431 2.58 -13.81 -33.94
N GLN A 432 3.49 -13.15 -34.66
CA GLN A 432 4.03 -13.65 -35.93
C GLN A 432 4.82 -14.95 -35.75
N GLU A 433 5.68 -15.04 -34.74
CA GLU A 433 6.46 -16.25 -34.41
C GLU A 433 5.56 -17.48 -34.18
N HIS A 434 4.36 -17.27 -33.64
CA HIS A 434 3.40 -18.33 -33.34
C HIS A 434 2.24 -18.43 -34.36
N GLU A 435 2.31 -17.70 -35.48
CA GLU A 435 1.28 -17.66 -36.53
C GLU A 435 -0.14 -17.34 -35.98
N ILE A 436 -0.20 -16.43 -35.01
CA ILE A 436 -1.44 -16.04 -34.34
C ILE A 436 -2.09 -14.86 -35.09
N PRO A 437 -3.32 -15.02 -35.64
CA PRO A 437 -4.06 -13.93 -36.25
C PRO A 437 -4.71 -13.07 -35.17
N VAL A 438 -3.91 -12.20 -34.53
CA VAL A 438 -4.39 -11.25 -33.52
C VAL A 438 -4.56 -9.86 -34.11
N SER A 439 -5.66 -9.21 -33.77
CA SER A 439 -5.89 -7.81 -34.07
C SER A 439 -5.35 -6.90 -32.95
N LEU A 440 -4.24 -6.22 -33.22
CA LEU A 440 -3.51 -5.38 -32.26
C LEU A 440 -3.64 -3.89 -32.62
N ALA A 441 -3.83 -3.01 -31.64
CA ALA A 441 -3.92 -1.57 -31.86
C ALA A 441 -3.12 -0.75 -30.84
N VAL A 442 -2.77 0.47 -31.22
CA VAL A 442 -2.18 1.48 -30.35
C VAL A 442 -3.12 2.67 -30.21
N LEU A 443 -3.38 3.09 -28.98
CA LEU A 443 -4.12 4.32 -28.69
C LEU A 443 -3.35 5.15 -27.66
N SER A 444 -2.83 6.29 -28.11
CA SER A 444 -2.17 7.28 -27.26
C SER A 444 -2.58 8.69 -27.70
N GLY A 445 -2.31 9.70 -26.86
CA GLY A 445 -2.72 11.09 -27.15
C GLY A 445 -2.09 11.71 -28.40
N SER A 446 -1.14 11.02 -29.06
CA SER A 446 -0.50 11.55 -30.27
C SER A 446 -0.08 10.51 -31.30
N VAL A 447 -0.27 9.22 -31.03
CA VAL A 447 -0.02 8.13 -31.97
C VAL A 447 -1.17 7.14 -31.86
N VAL A 448 -1.82 6.86 -32.98
CA VAL A 448 -2.89 5.86 -33.11
C VAL A 448 -2.53 4.94 -34.26
N ILE A 449 -2.44 3.64 -33.99
CA ILE A 449 -2.15 2.60 -34.98
C ILE A 449 -3.30 1.61 -34.93
N LEU A 450 -3.88 1.31 -36.09
CA LEU A 450 -4.98 0.37 -36.21
C LEU A 450 -4.68 -0.72 -37.24
N PRO A 451 -5.24 -1.92 -37.06
CA PRO A 451 -5.37 -2.89 -38.13
C PRO A 451 -6.11 -2.29 -39.35
N THR A 452 -5.63 -2.54 -40.55
CA THR A 452 -6.18 -1.95 -41.79
C THR A 452 -7.66 -2.33 -42.00
N ASN A 453 -8.06 -3.54 -41.59
CA ASN A 453 -9.45 -3.99 -41.67
C ASN A 453 -10.42 -3.19 -40.76
N ALA A 454 -9.94 -2.53 -39.71
CA ALA A 454 -10.74 -1.73 -38.79
C ALA A 454 -10.81 -0.24 -39.21
N ALA A 455 -9.99 0.19 -40.17
CA ALA A 455 -9.90 1.59 -40.60
C ALA A 455 -11.19 2.10 -41.27
N ALA A 456 -11.87 1.24 -42.04
CA ALA A 456 -13.14 1.59 -42.69
C ALA A 456 -14.23 1.87 -41.65
N GLU A 457 -14.39 0.98 -40.66
CA GLU A 457 -15.36 1.15 -39.58
C GLU A 457 -15.05 2.36 -38.69
N LEU A 458 -13.76 2.68 -38.45
CA LEU A 458 -13.40 3.90 -37.73
C LEU A 458 -13.94 5.15 -38.45
N LYS A 459 -13.81 5.19 -39.78
CA LYS A 459 -14.28 6.32 -40.59
C LYS A 459 -15.80 6.45 -40.54
N GLU A 460 -16.52 5.34 -40.45
CA GLU A 460 -17.99 5.33 -40.26
C GLU A 460 -18.41 5.84 -38.88
N LEU A 461 -17.63 5.54 -37.84
CA LEU A 461 -17.89 6.02 -36.47
C LEU A 461 -17.62 7.52 -36.29
N LEU A 462 -16.75 8.11 -37.12
CA LEU A 462 -16.38 9.53 -37.07
C LEU A 462 -16.58 10.22 -38.44
N PRO A 463 -17.81 10.31 -38.95
CA PRO A 463 -18.06 10.82 -40.30
C PRO A 463 -17.72 12.31 -40.46
N GLN A 464 -17.70 13.06 -39.34
CA GLN A 464 -17.43 14.49 -39.30
C GLN A 464 -15.94 14.84 -39.10
N VAL A 465 -15.08 13.83 -38.88
CA VAL A 465 -13.64 14.04 -38.64
C VAL A 465 -12.86 13.64 -39.88
N HIS A 466 -12.05 14.55 -40.41
CA HIS A 466 -11.11 14.22 -41.49
C HIS A 466 -9.97 13.36 -40.95
N LEU A 467 -10.06 12.05 -41.17
CA LEU A 467 -9.03 11.07 -40.84
C LEU A 467 -8.11 10.83 -42.04
N SER A 468 -6.80 10.85 -41.81
CA SER A 468 -5.79 10.40 -42.77
C SER A 468 -5.19 9.07 -42.33
N PHE A 469 -4.82 8.23 -43.30
CA PHE A 469 -4.21 6.92 -43.06
C PHE A 469 -2.86 6.87 -43.77
N SER A 470 -1.78 6.61 -43.03
CA SER A 470 -0.42 6.54 -43.55
C SER A 470 0.30 5.29 -43.06
N SER A 471 1.39 4.91 -43.74
CA SER A 471 2.32 3.90 -43.22
C SER A 471 3.11 4.44 -42.01
N ILE A 472 3.62 3.53 -41.17
CA ILE A 472 4.46 3.86 -40.02
C ILE A 472 5.62 2.88 -39.91
N GLY A 473 6.84 3.40 -39.86
CA GLY A 473 8.06 2.59 -39.88
C GLY A 473 8.13 1.71 -41.12
N GLN A 474 8.37 0.43 -40.91
CA GLN A 474 8.45 -0.65 -41.90
C GLN A 474 7.26 -1.63 -41.78
N LEU A 475 6.16 -1.24 -41.11
CA LEU A 475 4.96 -2.07 -41.06
C LEU A 475 4.29 -2.13 -42.44
N ASP A 476 3.80 -3.31 -42.80
CA ASP A 476 3.00 -3.48 -44.01
C ASP A 476 1.68 -2.71 -43.85
N GLN A 477 1.36 -1.90 -44.86
CA GLN A 477 0.15 -1.08 -44.89
C GLN A 477 -1.10 -1.94 -45.11
N GLU A 478 -0.96 -3.16 -45.64
CA GLU A 478 -2.05 -4.14 -45.72
C GLU A 478 -2.48 -4.65 -44.34
N ASP A 479 -1.56 -4.68 -43.38
CA ASP A 479 -1.82 -5.15 -42.02
C ASP A 479 -2.18 -4.01 -41.06
N TYR A 480 -1.41 -2.91 -41.08
CA TYR A 480 -1.54 -1.80 -40.12
C TYR A 480 -1.44 -0.42 -40.77
N VAL A 481 -2.23 0.53 -40.25
CA VAL A 481 -2.20 1.94 -40.64
C VAL A 481 -2.06 2.86 -39.44
N GLN A 482 -1.27 3.93 -39.59
CA GLN A 482 -1.27 5.04 -38.65
C GLN A 482 -2.42 5.99 -39.00
N VAL A 483 -3.20 6.35 -37.98
CA VAL A 483 -4.32 7.28 -38.11
C VAL A 483 -3.86 8.70 -37.75
N GLY A 484 -3.90 9.60 -38.71
CA GLY A 484 -3.77 11.03 -38.50
C GLY A 484 -5.12 11.68 -38.25
N PHE A 485 -5.20 12.52 -37.22
CA PHE A 485 -6.40 13.27 -36.86
C PHE A 485 -6.02 14.70 -36.44
N PRO A 486 -6.89 15.71 -36.70
CA PRO A 486 -6.68 17.06 -36.20
C PRO A 486 -6.56 17.07 -34.67
N SER A 487 -5.72 17.95 -34.11
CA SER A 487 -5.57 18.10 -32.65
C SER A 487 -6.87 18.49 -31.93
N THR A 488 -7.84 19.05 -32.67
CA THR A 488 -9.18 19.43 -32.20
C THR A 488 -10.22 18.30 -32.29
N ALA A 489 -9.85 17.14 -32.84
CA ALA A 489 -10.78 16.04 -33.07
C ALA A 489 -11.19 15.37 -31.75
N LYS A 490 -12.42 15.65 -31.30
CA LYS A 490 -13.06 14.93 -30.20
C LYS A 490 -13.61 13.58 -30.69
N GLY A 491 -13.63 12.58 -29.80
CA GLY A 491 -14.29 11.29 -30.07
C GLY A 491 -13.41 10.14 -30.59
N ILE A 492 -12.12 10.37 -30.92
CA ILE A 492 -11.23 9.29 -31.40
C ILE A 492 -11.08 8.15 -30.37
N VAL A 493 -10.96 8.49 -29.09
CA VAL A 493 -10.87 7.52 -27.99
C VAL A 493 -12.15 6.69 -27.93
N GLY A 494 -13.32 7.33 -28.02
CA GLY A 494 -14.62 6.65 -28.02
C GLY A 494 -14.77 5.69 -29.21
N ALA A 495 -14.42 6.14 -30.42
CA ALA A 495 -14.54 5.32 -31.63
C ALA A 495 -13.60 4.09 -31.61
N VAL A 496 -12.34 4.24 -31.18
CA VAL A 496 -11.42 3.11 -31.03
C VAL A 496 -11.89 2.16 -29.91
N THR A 497 -12.46 2.71 -28.84
CA THR A 497 -13.02 1.91 -27.75
C THR A 497 -14.22 1.08 -28.21
N GLU A 498 -15.05 1.63 -29.10
CA GLU A 498 -16.17 0.91 -29.73
C GLU A 498 -15.67 -0.24 -30.62
N LEU A 499 -14.63 -0.01 -31.44
CA LEU A 499 -14.00 -1.07 -32.25
C LEU A 499 -13.43 -2.20 -31.37
N PHE A 500 -12.84 -1.83 -30.23
CA PHE A 500 -12.36 -2.78 -29.23
C PHE A 500 -13.50 -3.57 -28.58
N GLN A 501 -14.62 -2.93 -28.23
CA GLN A 501 -15.81 -3.62 -27.71
C GLN A 501 -16.41 -4.59 -28.72
N ARG A 502 -16.51 -4.18 -30.00
CA ARG A 502 -16.99 -5.03 -31.11
C ARG A 502 -16.07 -6.21 -31.45
N GLY A 503 -14.85 -6.23 -30.92
CA GLY A 503 -13.86 -7.28 -31.21
C GLY A 503 -13.13 -7.13 -32.52
N ARG A 504 -13.23 -5.97 -33.18
CA ARG A 504 -12.34 -5.63 -34.30
C ARG A 504 -10.91 -5.46 -33.85
N ILE A 505 -10.71 -5.12 -32.57
CA ILE A 505 -9.42 -5.06 -31.89
C ILE A 505 -9.49 -6.01 -30.70
N GLN A 506 -8.48 -6.86 -30.54
CA GLN A 506 -8.38 -7.82 -29.42
C GLN A 506 -7.38 -7.37 -28.37
N VAL A 507 -6.32 -6.68 -28.78
CA VAL A 507 -5.28 -6.17 -27.89
C VAL A 507 -5.10 -4.68 -28.14
N LEU A 508 -5.26 -3.88 -27.09
CA LEU A 508 -5.08 -2.43 -27.12
C LEU A 508 -3.89 -2.04 -26.25
N VAL A 509 -2.88 -1.39 -26.84
CA VAL A 509 -1.72 -0.87 -26.12
C VAL A 509 -1.84 0.66 -26.05
N GLY A 510 -1.72 1.23 -24.85
CA GLY A 510 -1.85 2.67 -24.70
C GLY A 510 -1.13 3.24 -23.49
N THR A 511 -1.15 4.57 -23.39
CA THR A 511 -0.54 5.26 -22.27
C THR A 511 -1.46 5.24 -21.06
N LYS A 512 -0.86 5.10 -19.88
CA LYS A 512 -1.55 5.25 -18.60
C LYS A 512 -2.26 6.61 -18.48
N SER A 513 -1.67 7.68 -18.99
CA SER A 513 -2.29 9.02 -18.94
C SER A 513 -3.61 9.12 -19.69
N LEU A 514 -3.80 8.33 -20.75
CA LEU A 514 -4.99 8.40 -21.59
C LEU A 514 -6.01 7.31 -21.23
N LEU A 515 -5.52 6.08 -21.01
CA LEU A 515 -6.38 4.89 -20.80
C LEU A 515 -6.37 4.39 -19.36
N GLY A 516 -5.50 4.94 -18.51
CA GLY A 516 -5.41 4.57 -17.10
C GLY A 516 -6.37 5.35 -16.19
N GLU A 517 -6.74 6.57 -16.58
CA GLU A 517 -7.69 7.44 -15.88
C GLU A 517 -8.80 7.89 -16.84
N GLY A 518 -10.04 8.05 -16.36
CA GLY A 518 -11.11 8.60 -17.18
C GLY A 518 -11.64 7.74 -18.35
N TRP A 519 -11.02 6.60 -18.68
CA TRP A 519 -11.44 5.72 -19.78
C TRP A 519 -12.39 4.59 -19.34
N ASP A 520 -13.34 4.18 -20.18
CA ASP A 520 -14.30 3.10 -19.86
C ASP A 520 -14.46 2.12 -21.03
N ALA A 521 -14.07 0.86 -20.80
CA ALA A 521 -14.34 -0.25 -21.70
C ALA A 521 -14.69 -1.51 -20.88
N PRO A 522 -15.98 -1.77 -20.63
CA PRO A 522 -16.42 -2.91 -19.84
C PRO A 522 -16.02 -4.27 -20.43
N CYS A 523 -15.64 -4.36 -21.71
CA CYS A 523 -15.24 -5.62 -22.35
C CYS A 523 -13.87 -6.16 -21.89
N VAL A 524 -13.01 -5.35 -21.25
CA VAL A 524 -11.63 -5.74 -20.86
C VAL A 524 -11.63 -6.97 -19.95
N ASN A 525 -11.04 -8.07 -20.40
CA ASN A 525 -10.95 -9.35 -19.66
C ASN A 525 -9.49 -9.75 -19.32
N SER A 526 -8.52 -8.98 -19.80
CA SER A 526 -7.13 -9.04 -19.37
C SER A 526 -6.53 -7.63 -19.33
N LEU A 527 -5.85 -7.30 -18.24
CA LEU A 527 -5.11 -6.05 -18.07
C LEU A 527 -3.64 -6.37 -17.80
N ILE A 528 -2.72 -5.78 -18.54
CA ILE A 528 -1.28 -5.84 -18.28
C ILE A 528 -0.77 -4.46 -17.86
N LEU A 529 -0.27 -4.35 -16.64
CA LEU A 529 0.40 -3.15 -16.14
C LEU A 529 1.89 -3.22 -16.46
N GLY A 530 2.26 -2.77 -17.67
CA GLY A 530 3.65 -2.76 -18.15
C GLY A 530 4.52 -1.67 -17.51
N SER A 531 3.91 -0.60 -17.00
CA SER A 531 4.57 0.54 -16.37
C SER A 531 5.08 0.30 -14.95
N PHE A 532 6.02 1.15 -14.51
CA PHE A 532 6.37 1.26 -13.10
C PHE A 532 5.26 2.03 -12.38
N VAL A 533 4.30 1.32 -11.80
CA VAL A 533 3.21 1.94 -11.05
C VAL A 533 3.64 2.16 -9.61
N GLY A 534 4.11 3.36 -9.32
CA GLY A 534 4.64 3.74 -8.01
C GLY A 534 3.62 3.81 -6.86
N SER A 535 2.33 4.01 -7.16
CA SER A 535 1.29 4.20 -6.14
C SER A 535 0.16 3.18 -6.21
N PHE A 536 -0.34 2.79 -5.03
CA PHE A 536 -1.52 1.94 -4.88
C PHE A 536 -2.74 2.51 -5.60
N MET A 537 -3.01 3.80 -5.40
CA MET A 537 -4.17 4.48 -5.97
C MET A 537 -4.23 4.38 -7.50
N LEU A 538 -3.17 4.78 -8.20
CA LEU A 538 -3.15 4.73 -9.67
C LEU A 538 -3.35 3.30 -10.14
N SER A 539 -2.72 2.34 -9.47
CA SER A 539 -2.91 0.92 -9.74
C SER A 539 -4.36 0.47 -9.49
N ASN A 540 -5.04 0.97 -8.47
CA ASN A 540 -6.43 0.65 -8.17
C ASN A 540 -7.39 1.24 -9.22
N GLN A 541 -7.15 2.46 -9.68
CA GLN A 541 -7.94 3.08 -10.74
C GLN A 541 -7.83 2.31 -12.06
N MET A 542 -6.61 1.90 -12.44
CA MET A 542 -6.37 1.07 -13.63
C MET A 542 -7.05 -0.30 -13.50
N ARG A 543 -6.91 -0.97 -12.34
CA ARG A 543 -7.61 -2.24 -12.03
C ARG A 543 -9.12 -2.10 -12.16
N GLY A 544 -9.69 -1.01 -11.63
CA GLY A 544 -11.11 -0.66 -11.69
C GLY A 544 -11.71 -0.59 -13.10
N ARG A 545 -10.87 -0.49 -14.15
CA ARG A 545 -11.32 -0.53 -15.55
C ARG A 545 -11.57 -1.96 -16.03
N ALA A 546 -10.72 -2.90 -15.62
CA ALA A 546 -10.77 -4.28 -16.08
C ALA A 546 -11.85 -5.12 -15.36
N ILE A 547 -12.17 -4.78 -14.11
CA ILE A 547 -13.05 -5.57 -13.23
C ILE A 547 -14.53 -5.23 -13.36
N ARG A 548 -14.92 -4.40 -14.33
CA ARG A 548 -16.33 -4.05 -14.57
C ARG A 548 -17.09 -5.23 -15.15
N ILE A 549 -18.38 -5.34 -14.83
CA ILE A 549 -19.28 -6.25 -15.54
C ILE A 549 -19.46 -5.80 -16.98
N TRP A 550 -19.63 -6.76 -17.89
CA TRP A 550 -19.95 -6.48 -19.28
C TRP A 550 -21.39 -6.94 -19.54
N PRO A 551 -22.32 -6.01 -19.85
CA PRO A 551 -23.70 -6.36 -20.15
C PRO A 551 -23.79 -7.43 -21.24
N GLY A 552 -24.62 -8.46 -21.02
CA GLY A 552 -24.73 -9.61 -21.93
C GLY A 552 -23.67 -10.70 -21.74
N HIS A 553 -22.64 -10.48 -20.92
CA HIS A 553 -21.56 -11.43 -20.67
C HIS A 553 -21.38 -11.72 -19.16
N PRO A 554 -22.34 -12.43 -18.52
CA PRO A 554 -22.32 -12.70 -17.08
C PRO A 554 -21.15 -13.61 -16.66
N GLU A 555 -20.62 -14.41 -17.60
CA GLU A 555 -19.45 -15.29 -17.38
C GLU A 555 -18.11 -14.55 -17.40
N LYS A 556 -18.11 -13.24 -17.66
CA LYS A 556 -16.87 -12.46 -17.75
C LYS A 556 -16.08 -12.58 -16.45
N THR A 557 -14.80 -12.91 -16.59
CA THR A 557 -13.79 -12.75 -15.53
C THR A 557 -12.66 -11.86 -16.04
N SER A 558 -11.87 -11.30 -15.13
CA SER A 558 -10.76 -10.42 -15.51
C SER A 558 -9.44 -10.80 -14.84
N ASN A 559 -8.39 -10.96 -15.64
CA ASN A 559 -7.04 -11.21 -15.14
C ASN A 559 -6.23 -9.90 -15.17
N ILE A 560 -5.65 -9.53 -14.04
CA ILE A 560 -4.84 -8.32 -13.88
C ILE A 560 -3.39 -8.76 -13.67
N TRP A 561 -2.51 -8.44 -14.62
CA TRP A 561 -1.11 -8.81 -14.59
C TRP A 561 -0.23 -7.64 -14.13
N HIS A 562 0.55 -7.92 -13.10
CA HIS A 562 1.61 -7.04 -12.58
C HIS A 562 2.96 -7.66 -12.94
N LEU A 563 3.89 -6.86 -13.45
CA LEU A 563 5.24 -7.32 -13.73
C LEU A 563 6.20 -6.83 -12.64
N VAL A 564 7.12 -7.69 -12.23
CA VAL A 564 8.20 -7.33 -11.31
C VAL A 564 9.52 -7.90 -11.83
N ALA A 565 10.52 -7.04 -12.01
CA ALA A 565 11.85 -7.54 -12.33
C ALA A 565 12.54 -8.02 -11.04
N VAL A 566 13.09 -9.23 -11.03
CA VAL A 566 13.83 -9.77 -9.88
C VAL A 566 15.09 -10.46 -10.37
N GLN A 567 16.21 -10.22 -9.69
CA GLN A 567 17.47 -10.88 -10.00
C GLN A 567 17.58 -12.21 -9.27
N ALA A 568 17.95 -13.26 -10.01
CA ALA A 568 17.93 -14.64 -9.52
C ALA A 568 19.25 -15.10 -8.86
N GLN A 569 20.14 -14.17 -8.47
CA GLN A 569 21.51 -14.50 -8.06
C GLN A 569 21.76 -13.93 -6.67
N ALA A 570 22.25 -14.78 -5.75
CA ALA A 570 22.69 -14.33 -4.44
C ALA A 570 23.98 -13.52 -4.61
N PHE A 571 23.95 -12.24 -4.29
CA PHE A 571 25.16 -11.43 -4.32
C PHE A 571 26.16 -11.86 -3.24
N ILE A 572 27.43 -11.60 -3.53
CA ILE A 572 28.51 -11.67 -2.55
C ILE A 572 28.11 -10.76 -1.39
N THR A 573 28.21 -11.26 -0.17
CA THR A 573 28.00 -10.47 1.06
C THR A 573 29.29 -10.54 1.87
N LEU A 574 29.38 -9.73 2.93
CA LEU A 574 30.54 -9.80 3.81
C LEU A 574 30.66 -11.22 4.41
N PRO A 575 31.89 -11.71 4.67
CA PRO A 575 32.09 -13.03 5.27
C PRO A 575 31.30 -13.19 6.57
N GLY A 576 30.44 -14.22 6.64
CA GLY A 576 29.57 -14.47 7.80
C GLY A 576 28.23 -13.70 7.81
N GLU A 577 27.95 -12.89 6.79
CA GLU A 577 26.61 -12.32 6.57
C GLU A 577 25.73 -13.34 5.80
N GLU A 578 24.55 -13.63 6.34
CA GLU A 578 23.57 -14.40 5.57
C GLU A 578 23.12 -13.58 4.36
N PRO A 579 22.99 -14.19 3.17
CA PRO A 579 22.50 -13.49 1.98
C PRO A 579 21.13 -12.88 2.30
N ARG A 580 21.07 -11.55 2.23
CA ARG A 580 19.85 -10.83 2.60
C ARG A 580 18.74 -11.17 1.60
N PRO A 581 17.50 -11.33 2.08
CA PRO A 581 16.35 -11.44 1.20
C PRO A 581 16.27 -10.17 0.35
N GLU A 582 16.62 -10.28 -0.93
CA GLU A 582 16.62 -9.16 -1.84
C GLU A 582 15.23 -8.53 -1.91
N SER A 583 15.23 -7.21 -1.78
CA SER A 583 14.05 -6.40 -1.92
C SER A 583 14.47 -5.20 -2.76
N ASN A 584 14.47 -5.38 -4.07
CA ASN A 584 14.65 -4.27 -5.00
C ASN A 584 13.43 -3.34 -4.92
N GLN A 585 13.59 -2.10 -5.39
CA GLN A 585 12.53 -1.11 -5.29
C GLN A 585 11.24 -1.54 -6.02
N ASP A 586 11.36 -2.25 -7.14
CA ASP A 586 10.22 -2.77 -7.90
C ASP A 586 9.36 -3.72 -7.05
N LEU A 587 9.99 -4.69 -6.37
CA LEU A 587 9.30 -5.63 -5.48
C LEU A 587 8.73 -4.95 -4.23
N GLN A 588 9.43 -3.95 -3.66
CA GLN A 588 8.89 -3.17 -2.53
C GLN A 588 7.63 -2.41 -2.93
N THR A 589 7.66 -1.78 -4.10
CA THR A 589 6.54 -1.03 -4.66
C THR A 589 5.37 -1.96 -4.94
N LEU A 590 5.63 -3.15 -5.49
CA LEU A 590 4.61 -4.17 -5.67
C LEU A 590 4.02 -4.65 -4.33
N SER A 591 4.86 -4.98 -3.33
CA SER A 591 4.41 -5.45 -2.01
C SER A 591 3.45 -4.46 -1.38
N ARG A 592 3.83 -3.17 -1.33
CA ARG A 592 2.98 -2.09 -0.80
C ARG A 592 1.65 -2.01 -1.53
N ARG A 593 1.64 -2.12 -2.86
CA ARG A 593 0.37 -2.13 -3.61
C ARG A 593 -0.51 -3.32 -3.23
N MET A 594 0.08 -4.51 -3.12
CA MET A 594 -0.64 -5.74 -2.79
C MET A 594 -1.20 -5.74 -1.35
N GLU A 595 -0.55 -5.06 -0.41
CA GLU A 595 -1.01 -4.90 0.99
C GLU A 595 -2.39 -4.23 1.11
N HIS A 596 -2.78 -3.45 0.10
CA HIS A 596 -4.08 -2.77 0.06
C HIS A 596 -5.11 -3.41 -0.90
N PHE A 597 -4.68 -4.33 -1.79
CA PHE A 597 -5.61 -5.00 -2.71
C PHE A 597 -6.23 -6.24 -2.08
N LEU A 598 -7.53 -6.16 -1.76
CA LEU A 598 -8.33 -7.32 -1.45
C LEU A 598 -8.52 -8.17 -2.72
N GLY A 599 -8.08 -9.41 -2.66
CA GLY A 599 -8.26 -10.37 -3.75
C GLY A 599 -8.17 -11.81 -3.26
N LEU A 600 -8.47 -12.76 -4.15
CA LEU A 600 -8.42 -14.17 -3.81
C LEU A 600 -6.99 -14.66 -3.57
N ALA A 601 -6.82 -15.49 -2.54
CA ALA A 601 -5.61 -16.28 -2.36
C ALA A 601 -5.51 -17.36 -3.44
N TYR A 602 -4.30 -17.77 -3.84
CA TYR A 602 -4.11 -18.85 -4.82
C TYR A 602 -4.39 -20.24 -4.22
N ASN A 603 -3.96 -20.46 -2.98
CA ASN A 603 -3.96 -21.76 -2.31
C ASN A 603 -5.17 -22.00 -1.40
N GLN A 604 -5.90 -20.96 -1.01
CA GLN A 604 -7.03 -21.05 -0.07
C GLN A 604 -8.28 -20.35 -0.63
N GLU A 605 -9.46 -20.75 -0.16
CA GLU A 605 -10.75 -20.09 -0.45
C GLU A 605 -10.94 -18.90 0.50
N SER A 606 -10.04 -17.91 0.39
CA SER A 606 -10.07 -16.71 1.22
C SER A 606 -9.74 -15.48 0.41
N ILE A 607 -10.35 -14.36 0.81
CA ILE A 607 -10.06 -13.03 0.27
C ILE A 607 -9.21 -12.28 1.30
N GLU A 608 -7.99 -11.94 0.92
CA GLU A 608 -7.00 -11.30 1.79
C GLU A 608 -6.11 -10.33 0.98
N THR A 609 -5.24 -9.58 1.66
CA THR A 609 -4.26 -8.68 1.06
C THR A 609 -2.83 -9.17 1.25
N GLY A 610 -1.89 -8.55 0.55
CA GLY A 610 -0.46 -8.83 0.63
C GLY A 610 0.03 -9.83 -0.42
N LEU A 611 1.35 -9.96 -0.55
CA LEU A 611 1.97 -10.91 -1.49
C LEU A 611 1.82 -12.38 -1.07
N ASP A 612 1.60 -12.65 0.22
CA ASP A 612 1.44 -14.01 0.73
C ASP A 612 0.22 -14.71 0.12
N ARG A 613 -0.86 -13.97 -0.19
CA ARG A 613 -2.06 -14.53 -0.86
C ARG A 613 -1.74 -15.07 -2.26
N LEU A 614 -0.73 -14.50 -2.91
CA LEU A 614 -0.29 -14.89 -4.25
C LEU A 614 0.75 -16.03 -4.20
N ASP A 615 1.02 -16.60 -3.02
CA ASP A 615 2.05 -17.62 -2.83
C ASP A 615 3.39 -17.20 -3.47
N PHE A 616 3.72 -15.91 -3.34
CA PHE A 616 4.86 -15.31 -4.00
C PHE A 616 6.16 -15.94 -3.44
N PRO A 617 7.12 -16.32 -4.31
CA PRO A 617 8.31 -17.03 -3.86
C PRO A 617 9.09 -16.21 -2.85
N LYS A 618 9.50 -16.84 -1.75
CA LYS A 618 10.37 -16.21 -0.75
C LYS A 618 11.82 -16.23 -1.26
N PRO A 619 12.58 -15.14 -1.05
CA PRO A 619 14.01 -15.10 -1.37
C PRO A 619 14.81 -16.11 -0.53
N PRO A 620 15.99 -16.57 -1.00
CA PRO A 620 16.68 -16.15 -2.24
C PRO A 620 16.03 -16.71 -3.51
N PHE A 621 15.82 -15.84 -4.51
CA PHE A 621 15.13 -16.19 -5.75
C PHE A 621 16.02 -17.04 -6.66
N LYS A 622 15.69 -18.33 -6.83
CA LYS A 622 16.41 -19.20 -7.77
C LYS A 622 15.73 -19.16 -9.14
N LYS A 623 16.51 -19.23 -10.23
CA LYS A 623 15.95 -19.30 -11.61
C LYS A 623 14.88 -20.40 -11.78
N LYS A 624 15.10 -21.57 -11.16
CA LYS A 624 14.14 -22.68 -11.16
C LYS A 624 12.83 -22.30 -10.44
N GLN A 625 12.92 -21.70 -9.25
CA GLN A 625 11.77 -21.25 -8.46
C GLN A 625 10.96 -20.19 -9.21
N ILE A 626 11.62 -19.22 -9.87
CA ILE A 626 10.97 -18.21 -10.70
C ILE A 626 10.21 -18.87 -11.87
N ARG A 627 10.85 -19.82 -12.55
CA ARG A 627 10.22 -20.54 -13.68
C ARG A 627 9.00 -21.35 -13.23
N GLU A 628 9.13 -22.12 -12.16
CA GLU A 628 8.03 -22.93 -11.60
C GLU A 628 6.84 -22.05 -11.18
N TYR A 629 7.12 -20.92 -10.52
CA TYR A 629 6.10 -19.95 -10.13
C TYR A 629 5.41 -19.32 -11.36
N ASN A 630 6.17 -18.84 -12.35
CA ASN A 630 5.62 -18.25 -13.57
C ASN A 630 4.78 -19.26 -14.37
N GLU A 631 5.18 -20.53 -14.44
CA GLU A 631 4.37 -21.57 -15.10
C GLU A 631 3.09 -21.88 -14.31
N ARG A 632 3.15 -21.93 -12.98
CA ARG A 632 1.97 -22.11 -12.13
C ARG A 632 0.94 -20.99 -12.32
N ILE A 633 1.36 -19.72 -12.30
CA ILE A 633 0.42 -18.60 -12.49
C ILE A 633 -0.18 -18.60 -13.91
N LYS A 634 0.58 -18.99 -14.95
CA LYS A 634 0.06 -19.18 -16.32
C LYS A 634 -0.97 -20.30 -16.42
N MET A 635 -0.83 -21.35 -15.61
CA MET A 635 -1.84 -22.42 -15.53
C MET A 635 -3.10 -21.92 -14.82
N LEU A 636 -2.95 -21.25 -13.68
CA LEU A 636 -4.06 -20.67 -12.92
C LEU A 636 -4.83 -19.61 -13.72
N SER A 637 -4.15 -18.80 -14.52
CA SER A 637 -4.77 -17.73 -15.30
C SER A 637 -5.69 -18.23 -16.42
N LYS A 638 -5.55 -19.49 -16.84
CA LYS A 638 -6.40 -20.12 -17.85
C LYS A 638 -7.73 -20.62 -17.26
N ASP A 639 -7.79 -20.91 -15.97
CA ASP A 639 -8.99 -21.43 -15.31
C ASP A 639 -9.96 -20.30 -14.92
N ARG A 640 -10.68 -19.77 -15.92
CA ARG A 640 -11.65 -18.68 -15.73
C ARG A 640 -12.89 -19.12 -14.95
N ALA A 641 -13.36 -20.34 -15.19
CA ALA A 641 -14.52 -20.91 -14.51
C ALA A 641 -14.23 -21.21 -13.03
N GLY A 642 -13.07 -21.82 -12.73
CA GLY A 642 -12.62 -22.07 -11.38
C GLY A 642 -12.39 -20.78 -10.59
N LEU A 643 -11.84 -19.73 -11.23
CA LEU A 643 -11.74 -18.40 -10.62
C LEU A 643 -13.10 -17.86 -10.18
N ARG A 644 -14.09 -17.91 -11.06
CA ARG A 644 -15.46 -17.44 -10.75
C ARG A 644 -16.08 -18.24 -9.61
N LYS A 645 -15.97 -19.56 -9.66
CA LYS A 645 -16.46 -20.45 -8.60
C LYS A 645 -15.80 -20.13 -7.26
N LYS A 646 -14.48 -19.98 -7.24
CA LYS A 646 -13.70 -19.67 -6.03
C LYS A 646 -14.10 -18.34 -5.40
N TRP A 647 -14.44 -17.33 -6.20
CA TRP A 647 -15.00 -16.08 -5.70
C TRP A 647 -16.32 -16.31 -4.98
N TYR A 648 -17.27 -17.00 -5.61
CA TYR A 648 -18.57 -17.25 -4.97
C TYR A 648 -18.44 -18.12 -3.72
N ASP A 649 -17.64 -19.19 -3.76
CA ASP A 649 -17.40 -20.05 -2.58
C ASP A 649 -16.79 -19.24 -1.41
N SER A 650 -15.84 -18.34 -1.71
CA SER A 650 -15.25 -17.45 -0.69
C SER A 650 -16.23 -16.37 -0.18
N LEU A 651 -17.28 -16.03 -0.94
CA LEU A 651 -18.30 -15.03 -0.59
C LEU A 651 -19.51 -15.64 0.16
N VAL A 652 -19.70 -16.97 0.11
CA VAL A 652 -20.83 -17.69 0.73
C VAL A 652 -20.78 -17.73 2.26
N VAL A 653 -19.65 -17.33 2.88
CA VAL A 653 -19.41 -17.49 4.33
C VAL A 653 -20.14 -16.46 5.24
N ALA A 654 -20.86 -15.45 4.71
CA ALA A 654 -21.70 -14.57 5.55
C ALA A 654 -22.74 -13.71 4.80
N ASP A 655 -23.88 -13.43 5.47
CA ASP A 655 -24.85 -12.41 5.05
C ASP A 655 -24.31 -10.97 5.18
N GLN A 656 -23.33 -10.74 6.06
CA GLN A 656 -22.62 -9.47 6.27
C GLN A 656 -21.12 -9.72 6.41
N PHE A 657 -20.32 -9.08 5.56
CA PHE A 657 -18.87 -9.18 5.56
C PHE A 657 -18.25 -8.22 6.57
N GLU A 658 -17.13 -8.63 7.15
CA GLU A 658 -16.30 -7.73 7.92
C GLU A 658 -14.85 -7.84 7.44
N ILE A 659 -14.29 -6.72 6.97
CA ILE A 659 -12.84 -6.63 6.73
C ILE A 659 -12.17 -6.42 8.07
N VAL A 660 -11.15 -7.23 8.35
CA VAL A 660 -10.34 -7.13 9.55
C VAL A 660 -8.87 -6.94 9.17
N THR A 661 -8.16 -6.10 9.92
CA THR A 661 -6.70 -5.97 9.80
C THR A 661 -6.04 -6.87 10.84
N GLU A 662 -5.39 -7.92 10.36
CA GLU A 662 -4.70 -8.92 11.18
C GLU A 662 -3.23 -8.55 11.37
N VAL A 663 -2.76 -8.71 12.61
CA VAL A 663 -1.35 -8.58 12.97
C VAL A 663 -0.79 -9.94 13.33
N ALA A 664 0.21 -10.40 12.58
CA ALA A 664 0.92 -11.64 12.84
C ALA A 664 2.01 -11.41 13.89
N THR A 665 1.99 -12.21 14.94
CA THR A 665 3.02 -12.23 15.99
C THR A 665 3.57 -13.63 16.16
N GLN A 666 4.90 -13.74 16.32
CA GLN A 666 5.55 -15.02 16.63
C GLN A 666 5.22 -15.46 18.07
N LYS A 667 4.90 -16.75 18.24
CA LYS A 667 4.55 -17.33 19.56
C LYS A 667 5.56 -17.02 20.67
N GLN A 668 6.84 -16.92 20.33
CA GLN A 668 7.95 -16.70 21.27
C GLN A 668 7.98 -15.27 21.85
N LYS A 669 7.41 -14.28 21.15
CA LYS A 669 7.38 -12.88 21.60
C LYS A 669 6.24 -12.58 22.57
N ILE A 670 5.23 -13.45 22.63
CA ILE A 670 4.03 -13.24 23.43
C ILE A 670 4.38 -13.33 24.92
N PRO A 671 4.07 -12.29 25.73
CA PRO A 671 4.37 -12.27 27.16
C PRO A 671 3.86 -13.52 27.89
N ILE A 672 4.74 -14.17 28.66
CA ILE A 672 4.46 -15.41 29.42
C ILE A 672 4.05 -15.16 30.88
N MET A 673 3.95 -13.90 31.32
CA MET A 673 3.69 -13.56 32.73
C MET A 673 2.37 -14.16 33.26
N LEU A 674 1.30 -14.11 32.48
CA LEU A 674 0.01 -14.73 32.83
C LEU A 674 0.11 -16.25 33.06
N GLN A 675 0.96 -16.93 32.29
CA GLN A 675 1.21 -18.37 32.45
C GLN A 675 1.99 -18.65 33.74
N PHE A 676 3.00 -17.83 34.04
CA PHE A 676 3.79 -17.98 35.26
C PHE A 676 2.98 -17.70 36.52
N ASP A 677 2.16 -16.65 36.52
CA ASP A 677 1.30 -16.38 37.65
C ASP A 677 0.34 -17.54 37.85
N ALA A 678 -0.33 -18.03 36.80
CA ALA A 678 -1.17 -19.22 36.91
C ALA A 678 -0.42 -20.45 37.46
N LEU A 679 0.83 -20.67 37.05
CA LEU A 679 1.67 -21.74 37.59
C LEU A 679 1.97 -21.56 39.10
N LYS A 680 2.17 -20.32 39.58
CA LYS A 680 2.32 -20.05 41.02
C LYS A 680 1.05 -20.42 41.78
N TRP A 681 -0.12 -20.07 41.27
CA TRP A 681 -1.42 -20.43 41.89
C TRP A 681 -1.58 -21.96 41.95
N VAL A 682 -1.14 -22.70 40.91
CA VAL A 682 -1.11 -24.17 40.94
C VAL A 682 -0.15 -24.70 42.01
N ARG A 683 1.07 -24.15 42.12
CA ARG A 683 2.02 -24.56 43.17
C ARG A 683 1.52 -24.27 44.59
N MET A 684 0.92 -23.09 44.80
CA MET A 684 0.35 -22.70 46.09
C MET A 684 -0.85 -23.56 46.47
N SER A 685 -1.73 -23.88 45.51
CA SER A 685 -2.87 -24.77 45.75
C SER A 685 -2.44 -26.20 46.07
N LEU A 686 -1.41 -26.73 45.39
CA LEU A 686 -0.83 -28.03 45.73
C LEU A 686 -0.18 -28.05 47.12
N LEU A 687 0.49 -26.97 47.52
CA LEU A 687 1.10 -26.85 48.85
C LEU A 687 0.03 -26.76 49.95
N LEU A 688 -1.02 -25.97 49.74
CA LEU A 688 -2.16 -25.89 50.66
C LEU A 688 -2.84 -27.26 50.81
N LEU A 689 -3.05 -27.97 49.71
CA LEU A 689 -3.64 -29.31 49.71
C LEU A 689 -2.74 -30.34 50.40
N ALA A 690 -1.41 -30.24 50.26
CA ALA A 690 -0.46 -31.10 50.96
C ALA A 690 -0.45 -30.84 52.48
N VAL A 691 -0.53 -29.57 52.90
CA VAL A 691 -0.65 -29.19 54.32
C VAL A 691 -1.96 -29.70 54.91
N ASP A 692 -3.07 -29.52 54.20
CA ASP A 692 -4.39 -30.02 54.58
C ASP A 692 -4.40 -31.56 54.70
N LEU A 693 -3.81 -32.27 53.74
CA LEU A 693 -3.65 -33.73 53.80
C LEU A 693 -2.80 -34.19 55.00
N LEU A 694 -1.72 -33.47 55.31
CA LEU A 694 -0.89 -33.72 56.50
C LEU A 694 -1.70 -33.55 57.79
N VAL A 695 -2.51 -32.48 57.90
CA VAL A 695 -3.37 -32.25 59.07
C VAL A 695 -4.38 -33.39 59.24
N LEU A 696 -4.96 -33.90 58.14
CA LEU A 696 -5.86 -35.06 58.17
C LEU A 696 -5.15 -36.36 58.58
N LEU A 697 -3.94 -36.61 58.08
CA LEU A 697 -3.14 -37.81 58.37
C LEU A 697 -2.71 -37.90 59.84
N PHE A 698 -2.35 -36.76 60.46
CA PHE A 698 -1.89 -36.71 61.84
C PHE A 698 -3.02 -36.73 62.90
N ARG A 699 -4.29 -36.96 62.50
CA ARG A 699 -5.47 -37.08 63.40
C ARG A 699 -5.52 -36.01 64.50
N LEU A 700 -5.16 -34.77 64.18
CA LEU A 700 -5.52 -33.65 65.06
C LEU A 700 -7.05 -33.60 65.07
N ARG A 701 -7.67 -33.94 66.21
CA ARG A 701 -9.14 -33.97 66.41
C ARG A 701 -9.72 -32.58 66.18
N LEU A 702 -9.90 -32.19 64.93
CA LEU A 702 -10.71 -31.06 64.51
C LEU A 702 -11.84 -31.62 63.64
N ILE A 703 -13.04 -31.44 64.18
CA ILE A 703 -14.32 -31.86 63.62
C ILE A 703 -14.47 -31.28 62.20
N GLY A 704 -14.72 -32.15 61.22
CA GLY A 704 -15.41 -31.81 59.96
C GLY A 704 -14.77 -30.72 59.08
N VAL A 705 -13.53 -30.90 58.64
CA VAL A 705 -12.82 -29.95 57.76
C VAL A 705 -13.05 -30.24 56.25
N TRP A 706 -14.04 -31.07 55.91
CA TRP A 706 -14.40 -31.44 54.52
C TRP A 706 -14.68 -30.23 53.61
N TRP A 707 -15.10 -29.09 54.18
CA TRP A 707 -15.30 -27.85 53.44
C TRP A 707 -13.99 -27.17 53.04
N LEU A 708 -12.92 -27.33 53.83
CA LEU A 708 -11.60 -26.75 53.58
C LEU A 708 -10.84 -27.60 52.55
N THR A 709 -10.95 -28.93 52.63
CA THR A 709 -10.47 -29.84 51.58
C THR A 709 -11.20 -29.55 50.25
N ALA A 710 -12.52 -29.37 50.29
CA ALA A 710 -13.30 -28.98 49.12
C ALA A 710 -12.89 -27.60 48.59
N ALA A 711 -12.63 -26.61 49.45
CA ALA A 711 -12.13 -25.30 49.06
C ALA A 711 -10.73 -25.38 48.41
N CYS A 712 -9.81 -26.18 48.96
CA CYS A 712 -8.48 -26.43 48.38
C CYS A 712 -8.58 -27.12 47.02
N LEU A 713 -9.49 -28.09 46.86
CA LEU A 713 -9.75 -28.77 45.58
C LEU A 713 -10.38 -27.83 44.54
N LEU A 714 -11.36 -27.00 44.92
CA LEU A 714 -11.95 -25.98 44.05
C LEU A 714 -10.90 -24.93 43.65
N PHE A 715 -10.04 -24.54 44.57
CA PHE A 715 -8.95 -23.61 44.32
C PHE A 715 -7.89 -24.21 43.37
N LEU A 716 -7.52 -25.48 43.55
CA LEU A 716 -6.65 -26.22 42.65
C LEU A 716 -7.28 -26.37 41.26
N ALA A 717 -8.58 -26.66 41.18
CA ALA A 717 -9.32 -26.75 39.93
C ALA A 717 -9.34 -25.39 39.21
N PHE A 718 -9.62 -24.31 39.92
CA PHE A 718 -9.55 -22.93 39.40
C PHE A 718 -8.14 -22.57 38.93
N ALA A 719 -7.11 -22.85 39.72
CA ALA A 719 -5.72 -22.57 39.38
C ALA A 719 -5.25 -23.39 38.17
N SER A 720 -5.62 -24.67 38.10
CA SER A 720 -5.30 -25.58 36.98
C SER A 720 -6.01 -25.16 35.70
N TRP A 721 -7.30 -24.80 35.79
CA TRP A 721 -8.05 -24.24 34.67
C TRP A 721 -7.41 -22.93 34.15
N ARG A 722 -7.05 -22.02 35.06
CA ARG A 722 -6.34 -20.77 34.74
C ARG A 722 -4.98 -21.06 34.06
N TYR A 723 -4.24 -22.06 34.54
CA TYR A 723 -2.96 -22.47 33.95
C TYR A 723 -3.16 -23.05 32.55
N LEU A 724 -4.11 -23.96 32.34
CA LEU A 724 -4.42 -24.52 31.02
C LEU A 724 -4.85 -23.42 30.03
N ARG A 725 -5.64 -22.44 30.49
CA ARG A 725 -6.06 -21.29 29.70
C ARG A 725 -4.87 -20.43 29.23
N TYR A 726 -3.95 -20.07 30.12
CA TYR A 726 -2.82 -19.19 29.79
C TYR A 726 -1.56 -19.92 29.30
N LYS A 727 -1.53 -21.26 29.37
CA LYS A 727 -0.52 -22.07 28.66
C LYS A 727 -0.63 -21.83 27.15
N SER A 728 -1.84 -21.60 26.65
CA SER A 728 -2.05 -21.25 25.24
C SER A 728 -1.57 -19.83 24.93
N PRO A 729 -0.65 -19.62 23.95
CA PRO A 729 -0.24 -18.30 23.50
C PRO A 729 -1.41 -17.46 22.97
N TYR A 730 -2.44 -18.12 22.42
CA TYR A 730 -3.68 -17.53 21.94
C TYR A 730 -4.35 -16.65 23.00
N LYS A 731 -4.64 -17.22 24.18
CA LYS A 731 -5.37 -16.51 25.24
C LYS A 731 -4.53 -15.39 25.86
N ARG A 732 -3.20 -15.53 25.82
CA ARG A 732 -2.27 -14.48 26.26
C ARG A 732 -2.26 -13.30 25.30
N LEU A 733 -2.20 -13.55 23.99
CA LEU A 733 -2.30 -12.49 22.98
C LEU A 733 -3.68 -11.83 22.99
N GLN A 734 -4.76 -12.60 23.15
CA GLN A 734 -6.12 -12.06 23.26
C GLN A 734 -6.25 -11.12 24.46
N SER A 735 -5.70 -11.50 25.62
CA SER A 735 -5.69 -10.65 26.81
C SER A 735 -4.83 -9.40 26.63
N LEU A 736 -3.71 -9.49 25.90
CA LEU A 736 -2.84 -8.36 25.62
C LEU A 736 -3.55 -7.37 24.68
N GLY A 737 -4.08 -7.86 23.57
CA GLY A 737 -4.83 -7.05 22.62
C GLY A 737 -6.03 -6.36 23.29
N GLU A 738 -6.76 -7.04 24.17
CA GLU A 738 -7.88 -6.42 24.89
C GLU A 738 -7.44 -5.26 25.81
N GLN A 739 -6.24 -5.33 26.41
CA GLN A 739 -5.70 -4.20 27.16
C GLN A 739 -5.27 -3.05 26.25
N ILE A 740 -4.70 -3.36 25.08
CA ILE A 740 -4.36 -2.35 24.06
C ILE A 740 -5.65 -1.66 23.55
N ARG A 741 -6.72 -2.42 23.28
CA ARG A 741 -8.04 -1.88 22.91
C ARG A 741 -8.58 -0.93 23.97
N LYS A 742 -8.52 -1.31 25.25
CA LYS A 742 -8.95 -0.46 26.37
C LYS A 742 -8.14 0.83 26.47
N ALA A 743 -6.82 0.76 26.26
CA ALA A 743 -5.97 1.94 26.24
C ALA A 743 -6.34 2.90 25.10
N LEU A 744 -6.65 2.36 23.90
CA LEU A 744 -7.08 3.17 22.75
C LEU A 744 -8.49 3.78 22.93
N LEU A 745 -9.40 3.08 23.61
CA LEU A 745 -10.72 3.62 23.98
C LEU A 745 -10.59 4.75 25.01
N ASP A 746 -9.79 4.57 26.06
CA ASP A 746 -9.58 5.59 27.10
C ASP A 746 -8.95 6.87 26.56
N SER A 747 -8.06 6.75 25.56
CA SER A 747 -7.47 7.90 24.88
C SER A 747 -8.39 8.58 23.85
N GLY A 748 -9.61 8.07 23.64
CA GLY A 748 -10.56 8.58 22.64
C GLY A 748 -10.12 8.34 21.19
N HIS A 749 -9.24 7.38 20.96
CA HIS A 749 -8.75 7.05 19.61
C HIS A 749 -9.66 6.07 18.88
N LEU A 750 -10.40 5.23 19.62
CA LEU A 750 -11.44 4.36 19.09
C LEU A 750 -12.81 5.03 19.27
N THR A 751 -13.63 5.01 18.23
CA THR A 751 -15.00 5.58 18.26
C THR A 751 -16.05 4.59 18.74
N ASP A 752 -15.83 3.28 18.53
CA ASP A 752 -16.77 2.20 18.88
C ASP A 752 -16.35 1.41 20.14
N ASP A 753 -17.18 1.48 21.19
CA ASP A 753 -17.00 0.77 22.45
C ASP A 753 -17.33 -0.74 22.36
N GLN A 754 -18.10 -1.15 21.35
CA GLN A 754 -18.55 -2.54 21.14
C GLN A 754 -17.54 -3.41 20.39
N SER A 755 -16.42 -2.83 19.96
CA SER A 755 -15.33 -3.54 19.33
C SER A 755 -14.75 -4.64 20.25
N ARG A 756 -14.23 -5.75 19.71
CA ARG A 756 -13.67 -6.86 20.49
C ARG A 756 -12.43 -7.44 19.84
N VAL A 757 -11.46 -7.88 20.64
CA VAL A 757 -10.25 -8.52 20.09
C VAL A 757 -10.47 -10.01 19.85
N GLN A 758 -10.24 -10.41 18.61
CA GLN A 758 -10.17 -11.82 18.20
C GLN A 758 -8.73 -12.20 17.86
N VAL A 759 -8.41 -13.47 18.08
CA VAL A 759 -7.10 -14.05 17.81
C VAL A 759 -7.34 -15.33 17.03
N GLU A 760 -6.42 -15.69 16.16
CA GLU A 760 -6.40 -16.93 15.37
C GLU A 760 -4.99 -17.49 15.28
N GLU A 761 -4.89 -18.78 14.97
CA GLU A 761 -3.63 -19.50 14.86
C GLU A 761 -3.48 -20.05 13.45
N ASP A 762 -2.36 -19.75 12.81
CA ASP A 762 -1.92 -20.48 11.64
C ASP A 762 -1.09 -21.69 12.10
N LYS A 763 -1.63 -22.87 11.84
CA LYS A 763 -1.06 -24.15 12.26
C LYS A 763 0.23 -24.47 11.50
N GLU A 764 0.46 -23.90 10.32
CA GLU A 764 1.61 -24.23 9.47
C GLU A 764 2.84 -23.35 9.79
N ASN A 765 2.64 -22.06 10.10
CA ASN A 765 3.74 -21.09 10.22
C ASN A 765 4.12 -20.70 11.66
N TYR A 766 3.53 -21.32 12.69
CA TYR A 766 3.73 -20.94 14.10
C TYR A 766 3.43 -19.45 14.40
N LEU A 767 2.65 -18.79 13.55
CA LEU A 767 2.21 -17.40 13.70
C LEU A 767 0.84 -17.36 14.38
N VAL A 768 0.66 -16.35 15.22
CA VAL A 768 -0.63 -16.05 15.87
C VAL A 768 -1.09 -14.69 15.36
N PHE A 769 -2.30 -14.63 14.83
CA PHE A 769 -2.90 -13.44 14.27
C PHE A 769 -3.84 -12.80 15.28
N SER A 770 -3.83 -11.48 15.43
CA SER A 770 -4.81 -10.74 16.24
C SER A 770 -5.44 -9.62 15.42
N TYR A 771 -6.75 -9.41 15.60
CA TYR A 771 -7.49 -8.35 14.92
C TYR A 771 -8.63 -7.82 15.79
N LEU A 772 -9.13 -6.63 15.42
CA LEU A 772 -10.30 -6.01 16.01
C LEU A 772 -11.54 -6.38 15.20
N LYS A 773 -12.57 -6.87 15.88
CA LYS A 773 -13.91 -7.15 15.34
C LYS A 773 -14.89 -6.10 15.86
N GLY A 774 -15.76 -5.57 15.00
CA GLY A 774 -16.47 -4.32 15.23
C GLY A 774 -15.58 -3.09 14.98
N GLY A 775 -16.14 -1.90 15.14
CA GLY A 775 -15.47 -0.63 14.85
C GLY A 775 -15.32 -0.29 13.37
N SER A 776 -14.93 0.95 13.11
CA SER A 776 -14.63 1.47 11.78
C SER A 776 -13.37 0.82 11.19
N MET A 777 -13.15 0.94 9.87
CA MET A 777 -11.92 0.43 9.25
C MET A 777 -10.67 1.13 9.81
N ARG A 778 -10.79 2.41 10.18
CA ARG A 778 -9.76 3.17 10.88
C ARG A 778 -9.44 2.56 12.25
N ASP A 779 -10.45 2.21 13.04
CA ASP A 779 -10.27 1.59 14.36
C ASP A 779 -9.46 0.28 14.26
N LYS A 780 -9.76 -0.51 13.23
CA LYS A 780 -9.08 -1.78 12.96
C LYS A 780 -7.63 -1.56 12.54
N GLU A 781 -7.38 -0.58 11.66
CA GLU A 781 -6.01 -0.21 11.25
C GLU A 781 -5.20 0.32 12.43
N LEU A 782 -5.78 1.21 13.23
CA LEU A 782 -5.12 1.82 14.38
C LEU A 782 -4.76 0.76 15.45
N PHE A 783 -5.69 -0.15 15.73
CA PHE A 783 -5.43 -1.29 16.60
C PHE A 783 -4.30 -2.15 16.06
N ALA A 784 -4.34 -2.49 14.77
CA ALA A 784 -3.32 -3.31 14.14
C ALA A 784 -1.94 -2.66 14.16
N GLN A 785 -1.85 -1.36 13.83
CA GLN A 785 -0.63 -0.57 13.93
C GLN A 785 -0.10 -0.54 15.37
N THR A 786 -0.96 -0.29 16.36
CA THR A 786 -0.56 -0.22 17.77
C THR A 786 0.02 -1.55 18.28
N VAL A 787 -0.63 -2.67 17.94
CA VAL A 787 -0.14 -4.02 18.28
C VAL A 787 1.15 -4.32 17.53
N GLY A 788 1.26 -3.93 16.26
CA GLY A 788 2.46 -4.09 15.46
C GLY A 788 3.65 -3.31 16.03
N GLU A 789 3.47 -2.02 16.35
CA GLU A 789 4.52 -1.19 16.96
C GLU A 789 4.97 -1.73 18.31
N PHE A 790 4.05 -2.26 19.13
CA PHE A 790 4.39 -2.83 20.44
C PHE A 790 5.40 -4.00 20.34
N PHE A 791 5.28 -4.84 19.31
CA PHE A 791 6.17 -5.99 19.08
C PHE A 791 7.38 -5.67 18.18
N ALA A 792 7.44 -4.44 17.64
CA ALA A 792 8.48 -4.01 16.72
C ALA A 792 9.86 -3.99 17.39
N PRO A 793 10.94 -4.15 16.62
CA PRO A 793 12.29 -3.99 17.15
C PRO A 793 12.51 -2.56 17.67
N VAL A 794 13.30 -2.44 18.74
CA VAL A 794 13.67 -1.15 19.33
C VAL A 794 14.61 -0.40 18.37
N ASP A 795 14.32 0.87 18.10
CA ASP A 795 15.08 1.77 17.23
C ASP A 795 15.29 3.14 17.90
N ASN A 796 14.43 4.14 17.66
CA ASN A 796 14.55 5.50 18.22
C ASN A 796 13.30 5.97 18.98
N GLN A 797 12.76 5.10 19.83
CA GLN A 797 11.54 5.40 20.59
C GLN A 797 11.83 6.42 21.69
N ARG A 798 10.91 7.37 21.91
CA ARG A 798 11.00 8.36 22.99
C ARG A 798 10.80 7.76 24.38
N TYR A 799 9.99 6.72 24.47
CA TYR A 799 9.74 5.95 25.68
C TYR A 799 9.90 4.46 25.41
N LEU A 800 10.48 3.74 26.38
CA LEU A 800 10.70 2.29 26.30
C LEU A 800 10.19 1.62 27.57
N LEU A 801 9.57 0.44 27.43
CA LEU A 801 9.19 -0.39 28.57
C LEU A 801 10.34 -1.33 28.90
N LYS A 802 10.92 -1.19 30.10
CA LYS A 802 12.01 -2.05 30.60
C LYS A 802 11.56 -2.86 31.81
N THR A 803 12.01 -4.12 31.88
CA THR A 803 11.92 -4.92 33.11
C THR A 803 13.30 -5.15 33.73
N GLU A 804 13.39 -5.13 35.07
CA GLU A 804 14.64 -5.40 35.79
C GLU A 804 14.98 -6.89 35.87
N LYS A 805 13.97 -7.76 35.84
CA LYS A 805 14.13 -9.21 36.00
C LYS A 805 13.58 -9.93 34.78
N VAL A 806 14.45 -10.16 33.81
CA VAL A 806 14.15 -10.94 32.60
C VAL A 806 13.98 -12.40 32.98
N ARG A 807 12.78 -12.96 32.74
CA ARG A 807 12.53 -14.41 32.88
C ARG A 807 12.71 -15.09 31.53
N GLN A 808 13.03 -16.39 31.55
CA GLN A 808 13.27 -17.18 30.34
C GLN A 808 12.04 -17.16 29.42
N GLY A 809 12.18 -16.63 28.21
CA GLY A 809 11.10 -16.46 27.22
C GLY A 809 10.34 -15.12 27.29
N GLN A 810 10.78 -14.16 28.10
CA GLN A 810 10.23 -12.81 28.18
C GLN A 810 11.17 -11.80 27.51
N SER A 811 10.63 -10.88 26.71
CA SER A 811 11.44 -9.80 26.15
C SER A 811 11.86 -8.81 27.25
N PRO A 812 13.15 -8.43 27.34
CA PRO A 812 13.59 -7.40 28.28
C PRO A 812 13.00 -6.02 27.99
N TYR A 813 12.62 -5.78 26.73
CA TYR A 813 12.18 -4.49 26.22
C TYR A 813 10.91 -4.64 25.38
N TYR A 814 9.97 -3.72 25.56
CA TYR A 814 8.84 -3.50 24.65
C TYR A 814 8.78 -2.03 24.24
N VAL A 815 8.31 -1.78 23.03
CA VAL A 815 8.15 -0.44 22.46
C VAL A 815 6.84 0.17 22.97
N VAL A 816 6.88 1.46 23.32
CA VAL A 816 5.67 2.26 23.49
C VAL A 816 5.24 2.72 22.10
N PRO A 817 4.02 2.39 21.64
CA PRO A 817 3.53 2.81 20.33
C PRO A 817 3.52 4.34 20.19
N SER A 818 3.75 4.82 18.98
CA SER A 818 3.86 6.24 18.59
C SER A 818 2.66 7.08 19.05
N LEU A 819 1.45 6.51 19.02
CA LEU A 819 0.22 7.14 19.52
C LEU A 819 0.32 7.56 20.99
N PHE A 820 1.04 6.80 21.82
CA PHE A 820 1.18 7.04 23.25
C PHE A 820 2.53 7.67 23.63
N ASP A 821 3.41 7.98 22.67
CA ASP A 821 4.77 8.46 22.93
C ASP A 821 4.88 9.98 23.09
N LYS A 822 3.82 10.73 22.76
CA LYS A 822 3.83 12.21 22.73
C LYS A 822 3.96 12.83 24.12
N ARG A 823 3.27 12.30 25.13
CA ARG A 823 3.30 12.80 26.52
C ARG A 823 3.64 11.67 27.48
N LYS A 824 4.39 12.00 28.55
CA LYS A 824 4.78 11.04 29.59
C LYS A 824 3.55 10.40 30.26
N GLU A 825 2.50 11.19 30.45
CA GLU A 825 1.25 10.75 31.06
C GLU A 825 0.55 9.67 30.22
N ASP A 826 0.48 9.86 28.90
CA ASP A 826 -0.13 8.90 27.97
C ASP A 826 0.66 7.59 27.93
N ALA A 827 1.99 7.67 27.85
CA ALA A 827 2.87 6.51 27.90
C ALA A 827 2.74 5.74 29.23
N GLN A 828 2.58 6.45 30.35
CA GLN A 828 2.38 5.84 31.66
C GLN A 828 0.99 5.21 31.79
N LYS A 829 -0.06 5.85 31.28
CA LYS A 829 -1.41 5.27 31.21
C LYS A 829 -1.42 3.98 30.39
N PHE A 830 -0.77 3.99 29.22
CA PHE A 830 -0.61 2.80 28.39
C PHE A 830 0.06 1.65 29.15
N LEU A 831 1.17 1.93 29.86
CA LEU A 831 1.81 0.93 30.73
C LEU A 831 0.85 0.40 31.81
N ASN A 832 0.06 1.27 32.44
CA ASN A 832 -0.88 0.87 33.49
C ASN A 832 -1.93 -0.14 32.99
N PHE A 833 -2.45 0.04 31.76
CA PHE A 833 -3.34 -0.93 31.12
C PHE A 833 -2.65 -2.26 30.83
N LEU A 834 -1.36 -2.25 30.47
CA LEU A 834 -0.62 -3.46 30.11
C LEU A 834 -0.09 -4.25 31.30
N MET A 835 0.17 -3.60 32.44
CA MET A 835 0.75 -4.23 33.65
C MET A 835 0.09 -5.58 34.05
N PRO A 836 -1.25 -5.75 34.00
CA PRO A 836 -1.89 -7.02 34.31
C PRO A 836 -1.48 -8.19 33.40
N THR A 837 -1.04 -7.90 32.18
CA THR A 837 -0.73 -8.91 31.16
C THR A 837 0.77 -9.14 31.00
N ILE A 838 1.56 -8.06 30.99
CA ILE A 838 3.01 -8.14 30.74
C ILE A 838 3.82 -8.26 32.04
N GLY A 839 3.25 -7.87 33.18
CA GLY A 839 3.92 -7.86 34.48
C GLY A 839 4.58 -6.52 34.81
N ARG A 840 5.58 -6.55 35.71
CA ARG A 840 6.27 -5.35 36.19
C ARG A 840 7.27 -4.85 35.14
N TYR A 841 6.85 -3.82 34.41
CA TYR A 841 7.68 -2.99 33.55
C TYR A 841 7.66 -1.55 34.09
N HIS A 842 8.75 -0.83 33.82
CA HIS A 842 8.86 0.59 34.13
C HIS A 842 9.11 1.37 32.85
N LEU A 843 8.58 2.59 32.82
CA LEU A 843 8.72 3.50 31.71
C LEU A 843 10.10 4.17 31.77
N VAL A 844 10.90 4.01 30.72
CA VAL A 844 12.21 4.65 30.58
C VAL A 844 12.10 5.77 29.56
N TYR A 845 12.42 7.00 29.98
CA TYR A 845 12.53 8.13 29.07
C TYR A 845 13.91 8.12 28.41
N THR A 846 13.93 7.86 27.12
CA THR A 846 15.16 7.55 26.39
C THR A 846 15.99 8.76 26.02
N ARG A 847 15.55 9.99 26.32
CA ARG A 847 16.30 11.22 25.98
C ARG A 847 17.23 11.72 27.08
N THR A 848 17.23 11.09 28.25
CA THR A 848 18.21 11.34 29.33
C THR A 848 19.47 10.51 29.11
N GLU A 849 20.63 10.92 29.64
CA GLU A 849 21.88 10.16 29.49
C GLU A 849 21.72 8.69 29.92
N ALA A 850 21.11 8.44 31.08
CA ALA A 850 20.81 7.10 31.57
C ALA A 850 19.82 6.33 30.68
N GLY A 851 18.79 7.02 30.16
CA GLY A 851 17.80 6.42 29.26
C GLY A 851 18.34 6.09 27.87
N ARG A 852 19.24 6.93 27.33
CA ARG A 852 19.90 6.71 26.03
C ARG A 852 20.84 5.49 26.09
N LYS A 853 21.52 5.26 27.22
CA LYS A 853 22.30 4.01 27.47
C LYS A 853 21.41 2.77 27.39
N ILE A 854 20.24 2.81 28.02
CA ILE A 854 19.26 1.72 27.98
C ILE A 854 18.74 1.50 26.56
N LEU A 855 18.47 2.58 25.81
CA LEU A 855 18.02 2.49 24.42
C LEU A 855 19.06 1.77 23.56
N LEU A 856 20.34 2.14 23.69
CA LEU A 856 21.44 1.50 22.97
C LEU A 856 21.54 -0.01 23.29
N GLU A 857 21.47 -0.38 24.56
CA GLU A 857 21.47 -1.78 25.02
C GLU A 857 20.30 -2.57 24.40
N ALA A 858 19.11 -1.96 24.39
CA ALA A 858 17.90 -2.55 23.84
C ALA A 858 18.00 -2.77 22.32
N ARG A 859 18.57 -1.81 21.57
CA ARG A 859 18.82 -1.92 20.13
C ARG A 859 19.74 -3.10 19.82
N ILE A 860 20.88 -3.20 20.51
CA ILE A 860 21.87 -4.27 20.26
C ILE A 860 21.24 -5.65 20.51
N LYS A 861 20.42 -5.78 21.55
CA LYS A 861 19.67 -7.02 21.83
C LYS A 861 18.61 -7.31 20.76
N ALA A 862 17.85 -6.31 20.32
CA ALA A 862 16.89 -6.48 19.22
C ALA A 862 17.59 -6.92 17.91
N LEU A 863 18.79 -6.39 17.65
CA LEU A 863 19.61 -6.72 16.47
C LEU A 863 20.16 -8.15 16.48
N SER A 864 20.35 -8.77 17.66
CA SER A 864 20.73 -10.19 17.76
C SER A 864 19.57 -11.14 17.40
N ASN A 865 18.32 -10.66 17.47
CA ASN A 865 17.10 -11.42 17.18
C ASN A 865 16.57 -11.09 15.78
N LYS A 866 17.39 -11.27 14.74
CA LYS A 866 17.17 -10.82 13.34
C LYS A 866 15.94 -11.36 12.60
N ASN A 867 15.09 -12.21 13.19
CA ASN A 867 13.88 -12.76 12.56
C ASN A 867 12.61 -11.92 12.78
N ASP A 868 12.77 -10.65 13.13
CA ASP A 868 11.74 -9.76 13.67
C ASP A 868 10.92 -9.03 12.60
N ARG A 869 10.28 -9.76 11.68
CA ARG A 869 9.22 -9.18 10.84
C ARG A 869 7.86 -9.43 11.47
N ILE A 870 7.12 -8.35 11.70
CA ILE A 870 5.68 -8.38 11.96
C ILE A 870 5.00 -8.27 10.60
N LEU A 871 4.03 -9.14 10.34
CA LEU A 871 3.23 -9.10 9.12
C LEU A 871 1.87 -8.54 9.47
N THR A 872 1.49 -7.44 8.86
CA THR A 872 0.12 -6.91 8.89
C THR A 872 -0.56 -7.25 7.57
N LYS A 873 -1.76 -7.85 7.62
CA LYS A 873 -2.55 -8.15 6.42
C LYS A 873 -4.04 -7.91 6.66
N LYS A 874 -4.79 -7.53 5.64
CA LYS A 874 -6.25 -7.40 5.72
C LYS A 874 -6.90 -8.67 5.19
N LYS A 875 -7.96 -9.15 5.85
CA LYS A 875 -8.68 -10.37 5.48
C LYS A 875 -10.19 -10.16 5.60
N VAL A 876 -10.96 -10.72 4.67
CA VAL A 876 -12.43 -10.74 4.72
C VAL A 876 -12.87 -11.89 5.59
N LYS A 877 -13.71 -11.61 6.58
CA LYS A 877 -14.27 -12.61 7.50
C LYS A 877 -15.78 -12.48 7.64
N SER A 878 -16.39 -13.54 8.14
CA SER A 878 -17.79 -13.55 8.52
C SER A 878 -18.02 -12.79 9.82
N ARG A 879 -19.11 -12.03 9.91
CA ARG A 879 -19.55 -11.42 11.18
C ARG A 879 -19.96 -12.48 12.23
N LEU A 880 -20.17 -13.74 11.84
CA LEU A 880 -20.59 -14.83 12.74
C LEU A 880 -19.42 -15.70 13.27
N GLU A 881 -18.26 -15.69 12.61
CA GLU A 881 -16.99 -16.28 13.10
C GLU A 881 -16.29 -15.33 14.09
#